data_AF-A0A544ZQG9-F1
#
_entry.id   AF-A0A544ZQG9-F1
#
_cell.length_a   1.000
_cell.length_b   1.000
_cell.length_c   1.000
_cell.angle_alpha   90.00
_cell.angle_beta   90.00
_cell.angle_gamma   90.00
#
_symmetry.space_group_name_H-M   'P 1'
#
loop_
_entity.id
_entity.type
_entity.pdbx_description
1 polymer ?
#
loop_
_entity_poly.entity_id
_entity_poly.type
_entity_poly.pdbx_seq_one_letter_code
_entity_poly.pdbx_strand_id
1 'polypeptide(L)'
;MTTVEPVRARLDERILGAGTNSRFALLLLLLVAASGYMLVSILTVLRLGGYQGCALAAGVDWDAAHALATATRLTGQALAFLPCVARHAPPPPLWQILAAPAVVVTAAAAVTVLLPLWKQRHGRCIRLNLVPGGSEIAARVEELAAGRVARVPELFFAPAATTRSATVFGTNGRPRLVLHGGLVACRITDPRTFDAVVLHELGHVANRDLTITYATVALWRTFIVLVIVPYLLWWSGLWLLGIAAGIGPTLTTLITRYLVVPVVIAIVMHFARADVLRSRELYADLTARRWGAPLEHVWAARPTPAGRRRPHRWASVLLDQLRTHPRWEIRRDALDDPAPLFAVSSLLMFLAGTSATLMNFHLMGHVAPHVADLSDWLGQGLAAVPAAVVAAPATAVLWRAVVRAAVLGRPAPTGVRAGLWLGLGLAAGSLVSGQVIGNLWPPGRWWVLALVVGVAVAFTCWTCQCARLAAASWPGRSLRWPLALCLIAGWLILAAWFAWWNYYGAMYASGFWYDPAGLRRTIVDWFPGMGTAHPDTTAVMAPTITVLRYAAYQPLTPVAAVAAWATPFVLWAAGAAGRGPGWPRSPGDAGADRAAADATAPVAWRAPALRQATAPALLGAVIATAGVAGVQAWLHTLHAAPGQRGGMYAFSYAIWSLWAIAAGALVAALVAASSARFRLPAALIAAGIGALLGLGAATALISADGCVQPLSVLNDSCTWRPAWRQLQGGNTFGLVAHSTLLMAPVVAVAATALAALFHLPWRAIHAKDRAPAPQPVATSAPALTGGRYAGAVLSAAGVPCVALATAAVLMAGDAEAQFATKAQLVTAAMQTAFQQTAGLPVLPVSRDMRRRQVHAWYRLGGRYLLDHATRNGRWIVTLLHSAVRDRRLEITADLMAKVRPACRNMMNVASWEPVYFQIPDPAAQASWHRFGLDVRSAGPTCLQAADHTDVDAFGTSMMGLLTAAENAIDTSIRIDAVIDDRSDPVYKGEPEEPPQPRL
;
A
#
# COMPACT_ATOMS: atom_id res chain seq x y z
N MET A 1 57.95 26.88 7.96
CA MET A 1 57.22 25.59 8.02
C MET A 1 55.74 25.87 7.87
N THR A 2 55.21 25.77 6.64
CA THR A 2 53.77 25.79 6.39
C THR A 2 53.21 24.46 6.86
N THR A 3 52.44 24.47 7.94
CA THR A 3 51.66 23.31 8.40
C THR A 3 50.72 22.92 7.27
N VAL A 4 51.07 21.84 6.56
CA VAL A 4 50.20 21.23 5.56
C VAL A 4 49.00 20.69 6.35
N GLU A 5 47.90 21.44 6.30
CA GLU A 5 46.64 20.99 6.89
C GLU A 5 46.33 19.60 6.32
N PRO A 6 46.10 18.58 7.17
CA PRO A 6 45.81 17.24 6.69
C PRO A 6 44.58 17.30 5.78
N VAL A 7 44.77 16.94 4.51
CA VAL A 7 43.70 16.90 3.51
C VAL A 7 42.66 15.89 3.98
N ARG A 8 41.62 16.38 4.67
CA ARG A 8 40.47 15.56 5.05
C ARG A 8 39.88 14.99 3.77
N ALA A 9 39.79 13.65 3.69
CA ALA A 9 39.15 12.96 2.57
C ALA A 9 37.72 13.51 2.39
N ARG A 10 37.52 14.33 1.35
CA ARG A 10 36.22 14.94 1.04
C ARG A 10 35.34 13.88 0.36
N LEU A 11 34.24 13.54 1.02
CA LEU A 11 33.26 12.62 0.48
C LEU A 11 32.45 13.33 -0.62
N ASP A 12 32.51 12.85 -1.86
CA ASP A 12 31.69 13.44 -2.92
C ASP A 12 30.20 13.26 -2.63
N GLU A 13 29.44 14.37 -2.52
CA GLU A 13 28.02 14.33 -2.15
C GLU A 13 27.13 13.60 -3.18
N ARG A 14 27.70 13.24 -4.34
CA ARG A 14 27.01 12.52 -5.43
C ARG A 14 27.22 11.02 -5.46
N ILE A 15 28.00 10.43 -4.55
CA ILE A 15 28.33 8.99 -4.56
C ILE A 15 27.07 8.10 -4.59
N LEU A 16 25.94 8.59 -4.07
CA LEU A 16 24.64 7.90 -4.06
C LEU A 16 23.52 8.69 -4.78
N GLY A 17 23.88 9.61 -5.68
CA GLY A 17 22.95 10.46 -6.43
C GLY A 17 22.38 11.64 -5.61
N ALA A 18 22.05 12.75 -6.27
CA ALA A 18 21.63 14.00 -5.61
C ALA A 18 20.24 13.94 -4.94
N GLY A 19 19.43 12.93 -5.26
CA GLY A 19 18.07 12.74 -4.73
C GLY A 19 17.03 13.75 -5.25
N THR A 20 17.41 14.67 -6.13
CA THR A 20 16.50 15.64 -6.77
C THR A 20 15.57 14.94 -7.78
N ASN A 21 16.11 13.98 -8.54
CA ASN A 21 15.34 13.18 -9.50
C ASN A 21 14.21 12.38 -8.84
N SER A 22 14.48 11.75 -7.69
CA SER A 22 13.46 10.98 -6.97
C SER A 22 12.34 11.86 -6.42
N ARG A 23 12.68 13.07 -5.92
CA ARG A 23 11.68 14.06 -5.49
C ARG A 23 10.83 14.58 -6.65
N PHE A 24 11.46 14.83 -7.80
CA PHE A 24 10.74 15.22 -9.01
C PHE A 24 9.82 14.11 -9.52
N ALA A 25 10.29 12.86 -9.54
CA ALA A 25 9.48 11.70 -9.91
C ALA A 25 8.28 11.51 -8.96
N LEU A 26 8.48 11.66 -7.65
CA LEU A 26 7.42 11.68 -6.64
C LEU A 26 6.34 12.72 -6.96
N LEU A 27 6.75 13.96 -7.27
CA LEU A 27 5.83 15.00 -7.70
C LEU A 27 5.09 14.54 -8.97
N LEU A 28 5.81 14.24 -10.04
CA LEU A 28 5.22 13.86 -11.33
C LEU A 28 4.17 12.75 -11.19
N LEU A 29 4.49 11.67 -10.47
CA LEU A 29 3.59 10.54 -10.28
C LEU A 29 2.34 10.91 -9.46
N LEU A 30 2.49 11.69 -8.39
CA LEU A 30 1.34 12.20 -7.62
C LEU A 30 0.43 13.05 -8.50
N LEU A 31 0.99 13.97 -9.31
CA LEU A 31 0.21 14.84 -10.18
C LEU A 31 -0.51 14.03 -11.26
N VAL A 32 0.17 13.06 -11.90
CA VAL A 32 -0.44 12.19 -12.91
C VAL A 32 -1.60 11.39 -12.31
N ALA A 33 -1.41 10.76 -11.15
CA ALA A 33 -2.47 10.01 -10.48
C ALA A 33 -3.66 10.91 -10.09
N ALA A 34 -3.38 12.04 -9.43
CA ALA A 34 -4.42 12.99 -9.01
C ALA A 34 -5.18 13.62 -10.18
N SER A 35 -4.48 13.98 -11.27
CA SER A 35 -5.08 14.61 -12.46
C SER A 35 -6.17 13.75 -13.06
N GLY A 36 -5.84 12.48 -13.26
CA GLY A 36 -6.81 11.57 -13.84
C GLY A 36 -7.97 11.33 -12.88
N TYR A 37 -7.72 11.06 -11.60
CA TYR A 37 -8.80 10.69 -10.68
C TYR A 37 -9.77 11.85 -10.46
N MET A 38 -9.24 13.06 -10.27
CA MET A 38 -10.05 14.25 -10.07
C MET A 38 -10.97 14.49 -11.27
N LEU A 39 -10.44 14.44 -12.50
CA LEU A 39 -11.26 14.64 -13.69
C LEU A 39 -12.24 13.48 -13.94
N VAL A 40 -11.81 12.23 -13.73
CA VAL A 40 -12.70 11.06 -13.79
C VAL A 40 -13.83 11.17 -12.77
N SER A 41 -13.57 11.66 -11.56
CA SER A 41 -14.64 11.80 -10.56
C SER A 41 -15.74 12.76 -10.98
N ILE A 42 -15.40 13.85 -11.70
CA ILE A 42 -16.39 14.77 -12.29
C ILE A 42 -17.21 14.03 -13.35
N LEU A 43 -16.55 13.30 -14.24
CA LEU A 43 -17.21 12.50 -15.29
C LEU A 43 -18.11 11.40 -14.71
N THR A 44 -17.67 10.75 -13.64
CA THR A 44 -18.46 9.74 -12.93
C THR A 44 -19.68 10.36 -12.29
N VAL A 45 -19.57 11.54 -11.68
CA VAL A 45 -20.72 12.28 -11.12
C VAL A 45 -21.77 12.56 -12.18
N LEU A 46 -21.34 12.99 -13.37
CA LEU A 46 -22.22 13.22 -14.52
C LEU A 46 -22.93 11.94 -15.02
N ARG A 47 -22.45 10.75 -14.63
CA ARG A 47 -23.00 9.43 -15.01
C ARG A 47 -23.62 8.67 -13.84
N LEU A 48 -23.79 9.28 -12.67
CA LEU A 48 -24.18 8.60 -11.42
C LEU A 48 -25.55 7.91 -11.44
N GLY A 49 -26.47 8.32 -12.33
CA GLY A 49 -27.87 7.87 -12.29
C GLY A 49 -28.04 6.35 -12.29
N GLY A 50 -27.23 5.62 -13.08
CA GLY A 50 -27.27 4.16 -13.12
C GLY A 50 -26.71 3.50 -11.86
N TYR A 51 -25.56 3.99 -11.38
CA TYR A 51 -24.88 3.41 -10.21
C TYR A 51 -25.72 3.61 -8.94
N GLN A 52 -26.30 4.80 -8.76
CA GLN A 52 -27.18 5.10 -7.64
C GLN A 52 -28.42 4.20 -7.65
N GLY A 53 -28.99 3.91 -8.83
CA GLY A 53 -30.08 2.95 -8.98
C GLY A 53 -29.70 1.56 -8.48
N CYS A 54 -28.58 1.01 -8.93
CA CYS A 54 -28.11 -0.31 -8.48
C CYS A 54 -27.78 -0.35 -6.98
N ALA A 55 -27.20 0.73 -6.44
CA ALA A 55 -26.92 0.83 -5.01
C ALA A 55 -28.22 0.92 -4.17
N LEU A 56 -29.20 1.69 -4.62
CA LEU A 56 -30.53 1.78 -3.99
C LEU A 56 -31.26 0.43 -4.04
N ALA A 57 -31.20 -0.29 -5.16
CA ALA A 57 -31.75 -1.65 -5.29
C ALA A 57 -31.08 -2.65 -4.33
N ALA A 58 -29.78 -2.48 -4.05
CA ALA A 58 -29.07 -3.22 -3.01
C ALA A 58 -29.43 -2.78 -1.57
N GLY A 59 -30.32 -1.81 -1.39
CA GLY A 59 -30.73 -1.30 -0.08
C GLY A 59 -29.71 -0.34 0.57
N VAL A 60 -28.88 0.34 -0.21
CA VAL A 60 -27.99 1.40 0.31
C VAL A 60 -28.83 2.63 0.68
N ASP A 61 -28.66 3.11 1.91
CA ASP A 61 -29.24 4.38 2.38
C ASP A 61 -28.17 5.47 2.28
N TRP A 62 -28.37 6.44 1.39
CA TRP A 62 -27.46 7.58 1.18
C TRP A 62 -27.59 8.67 2.24
N ASP A 63 -28.73 8.75 2.93
CA ASP A 63 -29.01 9.76 3.93
C ASP A 63 -28.28 9.40 5.24
N ALA A 64 -28.30 8.11 5.60
CA ALA A 64 -27.59 7.55 6.76
C ALA A 64 -26.24 6.89 6.42
N ALA A 65 -25.71 7.08 5.20
CA ALA A 65 -24.57 6.33 4.65
C ALA A 65 -23.29 6.41 5.50
N HIS A 66 -23.18 5.49 6.45
CA HIS A 66 -21.89 5.04 6.95
C HIS A 66 -21.26 4.22 5.82
N ALA A 67 -20.07 4.63 5.36
CA ALA A 67 -19.38 3.96 4.25
C ALA A 67 -19.27 2.43 4.45
N LEU A 68 -19.23 2.02 5.72
CA LEU A 68 -19.26 0.62 6.12
C LEU A 68 -20.55 -0.11 5.74
N ALA A 69 -21.71 0.43 6.12
CA ALA A 69 -23.00 -0.19 5.82
C ALA A 69 -23.22 -0.26 4.30
N THR A 70 -22.79 0.77 3.57
CA THR A 70 -22.76 0.75 2.10
C THR A 70 -21.89 -0.38 1.57
N ALA A 71 -20.62 -0.46 1.98
CA ALA A 71 -19.70 -1.50 1.52
C ALA A 71 -20.22 -2.92 1.84
N THR A 72 -20.78 -3.13 3.04
CA THR A 72 -21.37 -4.41 3.45
C THR A 72 -22.59 -4.78 2.59
N ARG A 73 -23.50 -3.82 2.30
CA ARG A 73 -24.68 -4.06 1.45
C ARG A 73 -24.30 -4.41 0.02
N LEU A 74 -23.35 -3.68 -0.56
CA LEU A 74 -22.88 -3.90 -1.92
C LEU A 74 -22.12 -5.23 -2.05
N THR A 75 -21.22 -5.52 -1.10
CA THR A 75 -20.43 -6.77 -1.11
C THR A 75 -21.30 -7.98 -0.82
N GLY A 76 -22.24 -7.85 0.12
CA GLY A 76 -23.19 -8.91 0.46
C GLY A 76 -24.24 -9.18 -0.61
N GLN A 77 -24.33 -8.37 -1.66
CA GLN A 77 -25.21 -8.61 -2.81
C GLN A 77 -24.45 -8.47 -4.14
N ALA A 78 -23.16 -8.82 -4.13
CA ALA A 78 -22.26 -8.65 -5.26
C ALA A 78 -22.73 -9.38 -6.53
N LEU A 79 -23.41 -10.52 -6.41
CA LEU A 79 -23.93 -11.28 -7.55
C LEU A 79 -24.96 -10.50 -8.37
N ALA A 80 -25.81 -9.71 -7.71
CA ALA A 80 -26.77 -8.85 -8.39
C ALA A 80 -26.16 -7.47 -8.71
N PHE A 81 -25.34 -6.96 -7.81
CA PHE A 81 -24.78 -5.61 -7.90
C PHE A 81 -23.81 -5.43 -9.07
N LEU A 82 -22.85 -6.35 -9.26
CA LEU A 82 -21.83 -6.20 -10.30
C LEU A 82 -22.45 -6.24 -11.72
N PRO A 83 -23.34 -7.19 -12.07
CA PRO A 83 -24.03 -7.17 -13.36
C PRO A 83 -24.93 -5.94 -13.55
N CYS A 84 -25.60 -5.47 -12.49
CA CYS A 84 -26.41 -4.24 -12.54
C CYS A 84 -25.56 -3.03 -12.90
N VAL A 85 -24.42 -2.84 -12.22
CA VAL A 85 -23.51 -1.72 -12.51
C VAL A 85 -22.93 -1.84 -13.92
N ALA A 86 -22.53 -3.04 -14.34
CA ALA A 86 -22.00 -3.26 -15.68
C ALA A 86 -22.99 -2.87 -16.79
N ARG A 87 -24.30 -3.13 -16.57
CA ARG A 87 -25.37 -2.78 -17.51
C ARG A 87 -25.77 -1.31 -17.46
N HIS A 88 -26.01 -0.77 -16.27
CA HIS A 88 -26.64 0.55 -16.11
C HIS A 88 -25.65 1.69 -15.85
N ALA A 89 -24.44 1.38 -15.43
CA ALA A 89 -23.37 2.36 -15.16
C ALA A 89 -22.02 1.83 -15.63
N PRO A 90 -21.87 1.52 -16.94
CA PRO A 90 -20.65 0.96 -17.46
C PRO A 90 -19.47 1.89 -17.13
N PRO A 91 -18.31 1.32 -16.75
CA PRO A 91 -17.17 2.12 -16.36
C PRO A 91 -16.71 3.00 -17.53
N PRO A 92 -16.13 4.18 -17.26
CA PRO A 92 -15.58 5.00 -18.32
C PRO A 92 -14.47 4.24 -19.05
N PRO A 93 -14.43 4.29 -20.40
CA PRO A 93 -13.39 3.60 -21.15
C PRO A 93 -12.00 4.10 -20.74
N LEU A 94 -11.01 3.20 -20.73
CA LEU A 94 -9.65 3.47 -20.21
C LEU A 94 -8.99 4.72 -20.80
N TRP A 95 -9.28 5.07 -22.06
CA TRP A 95 -8.75 6.29 -22.67
C TRP A 95 -9.23 7.57 -21.96
N GLN A 96 -10.42 7.60 -21.37
CA GLN A 96 -10.92 8.75 -20.59
C GLN A 96 -10.11 8.93 -19.30
N ILE A 97 -9.73 7.82 -18.67
CA ILE A 97 -8.86 7.81 -17.48
C ILE A 97 -7.46 8.35 -17.82
N LEU A 98 -6.93 7.98 -18.99
CA LEU A 98 -5.58 8.37 -19.41
C LEU A 98 -5.52 9.74 -20.11
N ALA A 99 -6.62 10.23 -20.67
CA ALA A 99 -6.68 11.51 -21.39
C ALA A 99 -6.32 12.68 -20.48
N ALA A 100 -6.89 12.72 -19.28
CA ALA A 100 -6.65 13.79 -18.31
C ALA A 100 -5.16 13.94 -17.93
N PRO A 101 -4.46 12.87 -17.45
CA PRO A 101 -3.02 12.94 -17.21
C PRO A 101 -2.21 13.26 -18.47
N ALA A 102 -2.59 12.70 -19.63
CA ALA A 102 -1.90 12.97 -20.90
C ALA A 102 -1.97 14.45 -21.27
N VAL A 103 -3.14 15.10 -21.13
CA VAL A 103 -3.32 16.54 -21.37
C VAL A 103 -2.46 17.37 -20.40
N VAL A 104 -2.42 17.01 -19.12
CA VAL A 104 -1.58 17.73 -18.13
C VAL A 104 -0.09 17.61 -18.45
N VAL A 105 0.39 16.41 -18.78
CA VAL A 105 1.80 16.15 -19.11
C VAL A 105 2.19 16.82 -20.42
N THR A 106 1.36 16.72 -21.46
CA THR A 106 1.63 17.38 -22.75
C THR A 106 1.61 18.90 -22.63
N ALA A 107 0.65 19.48 -21.91
CA ALA A 107 0.62 20.91 -21.62
C ALA A 107 1.85 21.34 -20.79
N ALA A 108 2.25 20.56 -19.79
CA ALA A 108 3.44 20.84 -18.99
C ALA A 108 4.72 20.79 -19.83
N ALA A 109 4.84 19.80 -20.73
CA ALA A 109 5.95 19.70 -21.66
C ALA A 109 5.99 20.90 -22.62
N ALA A 110 4.84 21.28 -23.20
CA ALA A 110 4.72 22.46 -24.05
C ALA A 110 5.14 23.74 -23.31
N VAL A 111 4.63 23.96 -22.08
CA VAL A 111 5.02 25.10 -21.24
C VAL A 111 6.51 25.07 -20.90
N THR A 112 7.10 23.90 -20.64
CA THR A 112 8.54 23.74 -20.37
C THR A 112 9.39 24.18 -21.56
N VAL A 113 8.95 23.89 -22.78
CA VAL A 113 9.63 24.28 -24.03
C VAL A 113 9.40 25.76 -24.37
N LEU A 114 8.18 26.27 -24.17
CA LEU A 114 7.79 27.63 -24.53
C LEU A 114 8.27 28.69 -23.52
N LEU A 115 8.36 28.36 -22.24
CA LEU A 115 8.71 29.31 -21.17
C LEU A 115 10.11 29.94 -21.35
N PRO A 116 11.16 29.19 -21.75
CA PRO A 116 12.44 29.78 -22.13
C PRO A 116 12.35 30.77 -23.31
N LEU A 117 11.58 30.45 -24.34
CA LEU A 117 11.40 31.31 -25.52
C LEU A 117 10.67 32.60 -25.14
N TRP A 118 9.68 32.50 -24.26
CA TRP A 118 8.96 33.66 -23.73
C TRP A 118 9.87 34.58 -22.90
N LYS A 119 10.77 34.02 -22.08
CA LYS A 119 11.76 34.80 -21.32
C LYS A 119 12.78 35.50 -22.21
N GLN A 120 13.08 34.94 -23.39
CA GLN A 120 14.04 35.48 -24.35
C GLN A 120 13.52 36.69 -25.15
N ARG A 121 12.23 37.03 -25.10
CA ARG A 121 11.65 38.12 -25.91
C ARG A 121 12.44 39.43 -25.78
N HIS A 122 12.66 40.09 -26.93
CA HIS A 122 13.59 41.22 -27.13
C HIS A 122 13.47 42.38 -26.13
N GLY A 123 12.31 42.61 -25.51
CA GLY A 123 12.14 43.63 -24.48
C GLY A 123 12.74 43.29 -23.11
N ARG A 124 13.27 42.09 -22.89
CA ARG A 124 13.80 41.64 -21.59
C ARG A 124 15.27 41.23 -21.60
N CYS A 125 15.80 40.76 -22.73
CA CYS A 125 17.16 40.26 -22.85
C CYS A 125 17.77 40.64 -24.21
N ILE A 126 19.01 41.13 -24.20
CA ILE A 126 19.84 41.41 -25.39
C ILE A 126 20.95 40.35 -25.44
N ARG A 127 21.34 39.87 -26.62
CA ARG A 127 22.50 38.96 -26.70
C ARG A 127 23.77 39.71 -26.30
N LEU A 128 24.61 39.09 -25.47
CA LEU A 128 25.77 39.77 -24.89
C LEU A 128 26.77 40.25 -25.94
N ASN A 129 26.88 39.54 -27.08
CA ASN A 129 27.76 39.92 -28.20
C ASN A 129 27.33 41.21 -28.92
N LEU A 130 26.10 41.68 -28.72
CA LEU A 130 25.57 42.93 -29.29
C LEU A 130 25.74 44.12 -28.34
N VAL A 131 26.24 43.89 -27.12
CA VAL A 131 26.42 44.93 -26.10
C VAL A 131 27.86 45.43 -26.16
N PRO A 132 28.12 46.75 -26.20
CA PRO A 132 29.47 47.30 -26.10
C PRO A 132 30.21 46.79 -24.85
N GLY A 133 31.44 46.28 -25.01
CA GLY A 133 32.21 45.64 -23.92
C GLY A 133 31.74 44.22 -23.55
N GLY A 134 30.70 43.69 -24.21
CA GLY A 134 30.16 42.36 -23.95
C GLY A 134 31.10 41.22 -24.28
N SER A 135 32.04 41.39 -25.22
CA SER A 135 33.05 40.38 -25.58
C SER A 135 33.99 40.07 -24.43
N GLU A 136 34.40 41.07 -23.64
CA GLU A 136 35.26 40.87 -22.48
C GLU A 136 34.53 40.12 -21.36
N ILE A 137 33.22 40.37 -21.20
CA ILE A 137 32.37 39.65 -20.24
C ILE A 137 32.16 38.21 -20.71
N ALA A 138 31.91 38.01 -22.01
CA ALA A 138 31.78 36.70 -22.60
C ALA A 138 33.05 35.86 -22.41
N ALA A 139 34.22 36.42 -22.70
CA ALA A 139 35.51 35.75 -22.51
C ALA A 139 35.72 35.31 -21.05
N ARG A 140 35.39 36.17 -20.07
CA ARG A 140 35.49 35.80 -18.65
C ARG A 140 34.52 34.68 -18.27
N VAL A 141 33.28 34.71 -18.76
CA VAL A 141 32.32 33.63 -18.51
C VAL A 141 32.76 32.32 -19.17
N GLU A 142 33.31 32.38 -20.38
CA GLU A 142 33.87 31.23 -21.09
C GLU A 142 35.05 30.61 -20.33
N GLU A 143 35.95 31.44 -19.80
CA GLU A 143 37.06 31.02 -18.94
C GLU A 143 36.55 30.33 -17.64
N LEU A 144 35.53 30.91 -17.00
CA LEU A 144 34.89 30.30 -15.83
C LEU A 144 34.15 29.00 -16.19
N ALA A 145 33.65 28.86 -17.42
CA ALA A 145 32.96 27.66 -17.88
C ALA A 145 33.90 26.54 -18.37
N ALA A 146 35.11 26.89 -18.82
CA ALA A 146 36.06 25.97 -19.46
C ALA A 146 36.35 24.73 -18.59
N GLY A 147 36.11 23.54 -19.16
CA GLY A 147 36.32 22.25 -18.49
C GLY A 147 35.35 21.93 -17.34
N ARG A 148 34.43 22.84 -16.98
CA ARG A 148 33.52 22.71 -15.83
C ARG A 148 32.08 22.36 -16.22
N VAL A 149 31.66 22.76 -17.42
CA VAL A 149 30.34 22.44 -17.98
C VAL A 149 30.49 21.72 -19.32
N ALA A 150 29.54 20.84 -19.64
CA ALA A 150 29.53 20.12 -20.93
C ALA A 150 29.28 21.04 -22.14
N ARG A 151 28.63 22.18 -21.92
CA ARG A 151 28.35 23.20 -22.94
C ARG A 151 28.28 24.57 -22.28
N VAL A 152 29.00 25.54 -22.82
CA VAL A 152 28.93 26.94 -22.38
C VAL A 152 27.52 27.50 -22.69
N PRO A 153 26.85 28.15 -21.72
CA PRO A 153 25.54 28.76 -21.96
C PRO A 153 25.58 29.87 -23.00
N GLU A 154 24.51 30.01 -23.78
CA GLU A 154 24.32 31.22 -24.59
C GLU A 154 24.17 32.45 -23.67
N LEU A 155 24.94 33.50 -23.93
CA LEU A 155 25.04 34.65 -23.04
C LEU A 155 24.10 35.78 -23.44
N PHE A 156 23.33 36.26 -22.48
CA PHE A 156 22.38 37.34 -22.60
C PHE A 156 22.59 38.37 -21.49
N PHE A 157 22.11 39.58 -21.74
CA PHE A 157 22.20 40.74 -20.87
C PHE A 157 20.82 41.32 -20.63
N ALA A 158 20.45 41.56 -19.38
CA ALA A 158 19.21 42.21 -18.98
C ALA A 158 19.50 43.59 -18.36
N PRO A 159 19.56 44.67 -19.16
CA PRO A 159 19.97 46.00 -18.69
C PRO A 159 19.05 46.55 -17.60
N ALA A 160 17.74 46.33 -17.72
CA ALA A 160 16.75 46.83 -16.77
C ALA A 160 16.79 46.14 -15.39
N ALA A 161 17.50 45.01 -15.25
CA ALA A 161 17.63 44.31 -13.99
C ALA A 161 18.81 44.89 -13.19
N THR A 162 18.52 45.70 -12.17
CA THR A 162 19.53 46.41 -11.36
C THR A 162 20.14 45.56 -10.23
N THR A 163 19.70 44.30 -10.07
CA THR A 163 20.21 43.42 -9.01
C THR A 163 21.57 42.82 -9.37
N ARG A 164 22.44 42.60 -8.38
CA ARG A 164 23.70 41.86 -8.51
C ARG A 164 23.44 40.35 -8.57
N SER A 165 22.74 39.91 -9.61
CA SER A 165 22.36 38.51 -9.81
C SER A 165 22.57 38.12 -11.27
N ALA A 166 22.65 36.82 -11.52
CA ALA A 166 22.44 36.24 -12.83
C ALA A 166 21.34 35.20 -12.73
N THR A 167 20.84 34.73 -13.87
CA THR A 167 19.89 33.61 -13.92
C THR A 167 20.17 32.73 -15.12
N VAL A 168 20.12 31.41 -14.93
CA VAL A 168 20.16 30.44 -16.03
C VAL A 168 18.75 29.94 -16.38
N PHE A 169 18.49 29.80 -17.68
CA PHE A 169 17.25 29.22 -18.20
C PHE A 169 17.48 28.40 -19.47
N GLY A 170 16.43 27.70 -19.93
CA GLY A 170 16.51 26.81 -21.09
C GLY A 170 16.48 25.33 -20.69
N THR A 171 17.11 24.50 -21.50
CA THR A 171 17.22 23.04 -21.26
C THR A 171 18.67 22.69 -20.95
N ASN A 172 18.89 21.52 -20.34
CA ASN A 172 20.24 21.03 -20.07
C ASN A 172 21.13 20.94 -21.33
N GLY A 173 20.55 20.74 -22.52
CA GLY A 173 21.27 20.67 -23.79
C GLY A 173 21.50 22.03 -24.48
N ARG A 174 20.71 23.05 -24.11
CA ARG A 174 20.81 24.43 -24.62
C ARG A 174 20.64 25.42 -23.46
N PRO A 175 21.61 25.49 -22.53
CA PRO A 175 21.55 26.42 -21.42
C PRO A 175 21.75 27.86 -21.91
N ARG A 176 21.09 28.81 -21.24
CA ARG A 176 21.20 30.25 -21.50
C ARG A 176 21.42 30.98 -20.19
N LEU A 177 22.43 31.84 -20.12
CA LEU A 177 22.78 32.63 -18.94
C LEU A 177 22.44 34.09 -19.21
N VAL A 178 21.57 34.67 -18.37
CA VAL A 178 21.27 36.11 -18.37
C VAL A 178 22.00 36.77 -17.22
N LEU A 179 22.86 37.73 -17.55
CA LEU A 179 23.52 38.60 -16.60
C LEU A 179 22.66 39.85 -16.38
N HIS A 180 22.34 40.17 -15.13
CA HIS A 180 21.62 41.41 -14.81
C HIS A 180 22.56 42.62 -14.92
N GLY A 181 22.03 43.77 -15.31
CA GLY A 181 22.74 45.06 -15.35
C GLY A 181 23.53 45.35 -14.08
N GLY A 182 22.93 45.11 -12.91
CA GLY A 182 23.60 45.31 -11.62
C GLY A 182 24.81 44.40 -11.39
N LEU A 183 24.79 43.16 -11.89
CA LEU A 183 25.93 42.23 -11.78
C LEU A 183 27.06 42.62 -12.74
N VAL A 184 26.71 43.03 -13.96
CA VAL A 184 27.69 43.49 -14.95
C VAL A 184 28.40 44.75 -14.46
N ALA A 185 27.66 45.73 -13.92
CA ALA A 185 28.25 46.91 -13.31
C ALA A 185 29.14 46.58 -12.10
N CYS A 186 28.77 45.55 -11.32
CA CYS A 186 29.54 45.06 -10.18
C CYS A 186 30.89 44.45 -10.59
N ARG A 187 31.07 43.99 -11.83
CA ARG A 187 32.33 43.34 -12.27
C ARG A 187 33.54 44.26 -12.10
N ILE A 188 33.40 45.55 -12.37
CA ILE A 188 34.49 46.52 -12.30
C ILE A 188 34.89 46.78 -10.84
N THR A 189 33.89 46.90 -9.95
CA THR A 189 34.09 47.29 -8.55
C THR A 189 34.33 46.12 -7.61
N ASP A 190 33.80 44.94 -7.94
CA ASP A 190 33.88 43.71 -7.17
C ASP A 190 33.81 42.49 -8.11
N PRO A 191 34.93 42.17 -8.81
CA PRO A 191 35.00 41.03 -9.72
C PRO A 191 34.84 39.69 -8.99
N ARG A 192 35.13 39.62 -7.68
CA ARG A 192 34.94 38.40 -6.88
C ARG A 192 33.47 38.05 -6.74
N THR A 193 32.61 39.04 -6.50
CA THR A 193 31.16 38.83 -6.51
C THR A 193 30.64 38.43 -7.89
N PHE A 194 31.17 39.03 -8.96
CA PHE A 194 30.83 38.63 -10.33
C PHE A 194 31.16 37.14 -10.57
N ASP A 195 32.41 36.74 -10.33
CA ASP A 195 32.88 35.37 -10.56
C ASP A 195 32.11 34.36 -9.70
N ALA A 196 31.85 34.68 -8.43
CA ALA A 196 31.11 33.80 -7.52
C ALA A 196 29.66 33.56 -7.98
N VAL A 197 28.96 34.61 -8.42
CA VAL A 197 27.58 34.48 -8.93
C VAL A 197 27.58 33.70 -10.25
N VAL A 198 28.51 33.97 -11.16
CA VAL A 198 28.61 33.23 -12.43
C VAL A 198 28.93 31.75 -12.20
N LEU A 199 29.87 31.43 -11.30
CA LEU A 199 30.20 30.04 -10.95
C LEU A 199 29.03 29.31 -10.29
N HIS A 200 28.22 29.97 -9.47
CA HIS A 200 26.97 29.42 -8.92
C HIS A 200 25.98 29.05 -10.04
N GLU A 201 25.73 29.98 -10.94
CA GLU A 201 24.84 29.78 -12.08
C GLU A 201 25.35 28.67 -13.03
N LEU A 202 26.65 28.61 -13.30
CA LEU A 202 27.28 27.51 -14.05
C LEU A 202 27.18 26.17 -13.28
N GLY A 203 27.14 26.22 -11.94
CA GLY A 203 26.87 25.07 -11.09
C GLY A 203 25.53 24.42 -11.42
N HIS A 204 24.46 25.20 -11.61
CA HIS A 204 23.17 24.68 -12.08
C HIS A 204 23.27 23.98 -13.44
N VAL A 205 24.05 24.55 -14.37
CA VAL A 205 24.30 23.95 -15.71
C VAL A 205 25.02 22.61 -15.58
N ALA A 206 26.12 22.55 -14.83
CA ALA A 206 26.86 21.30 -14.59
C ALA A 206 26.02 20.25 -13.86
N ASN A 207 25.10 20.68 -13.00
CA ASN A 207 24.19 19.81 -12.25
C ASN A 207 23.02 19.28 -13.08
N ARG A 208 22.88 19.76 -14.34
CA ARG A 208 21.79 19.37 -15.26
C ARG A 208 20.41 19.54 -14.64
N ASP A 209 20.22 20.61 -13.90
CA ASP A 209 19.01 20.79 -13.11
C ASP A 209 18.02 21.80 -13.73
N LEU A 210 18.39 22.44 -14.85
CA LEU A 210 17.56 23.40 -15.58
C LEU A 210 16.25 22.78 -16.05
N THR A 211 16.32 21.68 -16.81
CA THR A 211 15.11 21.02 -17.34
C THR A 211 14.16 20.61 -16.23
N ILE A 212 14.67 20.06 -15.13
CA ILE A 212 13.86 19.65 -13.97
C ILE A 212 13.18 20.87 -13.32
N THR A 213 13.87 22.01 -13.22
CA THR A 213 13.25 23.27 -12.74
C THR A 213 12.00 23.60 -13.54
N TYR A 214 12.17 23.72 -14.86
CA TYR A 214 11.14 24.25 -15.73
C TYR A 214 10.01 23.24 -15.84
N ALA A 215 10.32 21.95 -15.90
CA ALA A 215 9.34 20.87 -15.83
C ALA A 215 8.53 20.93 -14.52
N THR A 216 9.19 21.08 -13.36
CA THR A 216 8.49 21.18 -12.06
C THR A 216 7.57 22.39 -12.00
N VAL A 217 8.03 23.56 -12.46
CA VAL A 217 7.24 24.80 -12.46
C VAL A 217 6.08 24.73 -13.44
N ALA A 218 6.31 24.21 -14.65
CA ALA A 218 5.31 24.04 -15.68
C ALA A 218 4.22 23.07 -15.23
N LEU A 219 4.63 21.87 -14.78
CA LEU A 219 3.73 20.82 -14.32
C LEU A 219 2.85 21.29 -13.15
N TRP A 220 3.42 22.01 -12.19
CA TRP A 220 2.63 22.62 -11.10
C TRP A 220 1.56 23.59 -11.61
N ARG A 221 1.93 24.50 -12.52
CA ARG A 221 1.01 25.51 -13.04
C ARG A 221 -0.09 24.89 -13.89
N THR A 222 0.25 23.95 -14.77
CA THR A 222 -0.73 23.26 -15.61
C THR A 222 -1.67 22.42 -14.75
N PHE A 223 -1.17 21.75 -13.72
CA PHE A 223 -2.02 21.01 -12.78
C PHE A 223 -3.01 21.91 -12.04
N ILE A 224 -2.58 23.07 -11.53
CA ILE A 224 -3.53 24.01 -10.90
C ILE A 224 -4.63 24.43 -11.88
N VAL A 225 -4.23 24.89 -13.06
CA VAL A 225 -5.15 25.50 -14.03
C VAL A 225 -6.08 24.47 -14.67
N LEU A 226 -5.57 23.30 -15.04
CA LEU A 226 -6.31 22.29 -15.81
C LEU A 226 -7.02 21.26 -14.93
N VAL A 227 -6.61 21.09 -13.66
CA VAL A 227 -7.18 20.07 -12.76
C VAL A 227 -7.81 20.71 -11.54
N ILE A 228 -7.01 21.36 -10.68
CA ILE A 228 -7.52 21.85 -9.38
C ILE A 228 -8.65 22.85 -9.57
N VAL A 229 -8.49 23.85 -10.45
CA VAL A 229 -9.49 24.91 -10.63
C VAL A 229 -10.82 24.36 -11.15
N PRO A 230 -10.89 23.62 -12.28
CA PRO A 230 -12.14 23.04 -12.75
C PRO A 230 -12.79 22.11 -11.71
N TYR A 231 -11.98 21.31 -11.03
CA TYR A 231 -12.46 20.39 -10.01
C TYR A 231 -13.07 21.10 -8.80
N LEU A 232 -12.40 22.14 -8.27
CA LEU A 232 -12.93 22.94 -7.17
C LEU A 232 -14.21 23.67 -7.59
N LEU A 233 -14.23 24.28 -8.78
CA LEU A 233 -15.43 24.95 -9.30
C LEU A 233 -16.62 24.00 -9.37
N TRP A 234 -16.41 22.79 -9.90
CA TRP A 234 -17.45 21.75 -9.98
C TRP A 234 -18.00 21.36 -8.61
N TRP A 235 -17.12 20.94 -7.70
CA TRP A 235 -17.55 20.46 -6.38
C TRP A 235 -18.09 21.59 -5.49
N SER A 236 -17.60 22.82 -5.63
CA SER A 236 -18.17 23.99 -4.95
C SER A 236 -19.57 24.31 -5.46
N GLY A 237 -19.80 24.22 -6.78
CA GLY A 237 -21.14 24.37 -7.35
C GLY A 237 -22.11 23.30 -6.82
N LEU A 238 -21.69 22.04 -6.79
CA LEU A 238 -22.50 20.95 -6.23
C LEU A 238 -22.76 21.13 -4.73
N TRP A 239 -21.76 21.61 -3.98
CA TRP A 239 -21.91 21.90 -2.56
C TRP A 239 -22.96 23.00 -2.31
N LEU A 240 -22.91 24.10 -3.07
CA LEU A 240 -23.88 25.19 -2.98
C LEU A 240 -25.30 24.72 -3.34
N LEU A 241 -25.45 23.96 -4.44
CA LEU A 241 -26.72 23.36 -4.81
C LEU A 241 -27.23 22.42 -3.71
N GLY A 242 -26.33 21.64 -3.11
CA GLY A 242 -26.68 20.69 -2.06
C GLY A 242 -27.19 21.35 -0.79
N ILE A 243 -26.57 22.47 -0.38
CA ILE A 243 -27.08 23.29 0.74
C ILE A 243 -28.46 23.85 0.40
N ALA A 244 -28.63 24.40 -0.80
CA ALA A 244 -29.91 24.94 -1.25
C ALA A 244 -31.02 23.87 -1.30
N ALA A 245 -30.68 22.63 -1.62
CA ALA A 245 -31.60 21.50 -1.70
C ALA A 245 -31.79 20.75 -0.35
N GLY A 246 -31.15 21.20 0.74
CA GLY A 246 -31.29 20.56 2.06
C GLY A 246 -30.66 19.16 2.16
N ILE A 247 -29.57 18.90 1.42
CA ILE A 247 -28.90 17.61 1.42
C ILE A 247 -28.38 17.23 2.82
N GLY A 248 -28.51 15.95 3.18
CA GLY A 248 -28.08 15.42 4.47
C GLY A 248 -26.59 15.61 4.82
N PRO A 249 -26.22 15.49 6.11
CA PRO A 249 -24.87 15.77 6.63
C PRO A 249 -23.79 14.84 6.05
N THR A 250 -24.18 13.62 5.66
CA THR A 250 -23.29 12.60 5.09
C THR A 250 -22.71 13.05 3.74
N LEU A 251 -23.57 13.45 2.80
CA LEU A 251 -23.15 13.93 1.49
C LEU A 251 -22.43 15.28 1.60
N THR A 252 -22.85 16.14 2.53
CA THR A 252 -22.11 17.38 2.86
C THR A 252 -20.67 17.08 3.30
N THR A 253 -20.45 16.06 4.14
CA THR A 253 -19.11 15.67 4.57
C THR A 253 -18.28 15.10 3.42
N LEU A 254 -18.90 14.28 2.56
CA LEU A 254 -18.26 13.74 1.36
C LEU A 254 -17.80 14.86 0.41
N ILE A 255 -18.69 15.80 0.08
CA ILE A 255 -18.36 16.94 -0.79
C ILE A 255 -17.30 17.85 -0.14
N THR A 256 -17.42 18.11 1.16
CA THR A 256 -16.41 18.88 1.90
C THR A 256 -15.03 18.23 1.79
N ARG A 257 -14.95 16.89 1.88
CA ARG A 257 -13.69 16.19 1.68
C ARG A 257 -13.19 16.32 0.25
N TYR A 258 -14.07 16.19 -0.75
CA TYR A 258 -13.68 16.44 -2.14
C TYR A 258 -13.09 17.83 -2.31
N LEU A 259 -13.54 18.85 -1.57
CA LEU A 259 -12.93 20.20 -1.58
C LEU A 259 -11.59 20.28 -0.82
N VAL A 260 -11.45 19.58 0.30
CA VAL A 260 -10.23 19.61 1.15
C VAL A 260 -9.05 18.89 0.48
N VAL A 261 -9.28 17.74 -0.14
CA VAL A 261 -8.24 16.92 -0.79
C VAL A 261 -7.35 17.71 -1.78
N PRO A 262 -7.89 18.42 -2.79
CA PRO A 262 -7.07 19.18 -3.74
C PRO A 262 -6.31 20.33 -3.08
N VAL A 263 -6.85 20.94 -2.01
CA VAL A 263 -6.15 21.97 -1.23
C VAL A 263 -4.93 21.37 -0.52
N VAL A 264 -5.11 20.22 0.13
CA VAL A 264 -4.00 19.52 0.79
C VAL A 264 -2.94 19.07 -0.24
N ILE A 265 -3.36 18.54 -1.40
CA ILE A 265 -2.45 18.19 -2.49
C ILE A 265 -1.66 19.41 -2.96
N ALA A 266 -2.33 20.55 -3.16
CA ALA A 266 -1.68 21.80 -3.54
C ALA A 266 -0.61 22.22 -2.50
N ILE A 267 -0.92 22.11 -1.21
CA ILE A 267 0.01 22.42 -0.11
C ILE A 267 1.21 21.45 -0.12
N VAL A 268 0.97 20.14 -0.17
CA VAL A 268 2.00 19.10 -0.21
C VAL A 268 2.93 19.32 -1.41
N MET A 269 2.37 19.59 -2.57
CA MET A 269 3.12 19.84 -3.80
C MET A 269 3.92 21.14 -3.75
N HIS A 270 3.38 22.19 -3.15
CA HIS A 270 4.11 23.43 -2.93
C HIS A 270 5.36 23.21 -2.07
N PHE A 271 5.22 22.50 -0.95
CA PHE A 271 6.37 22.19 -0.08
C PHE A 271 7.39 21.27 -0.76
N ALA A 272 6.93 20.23 -1.46
CA ALA A 272 7.83 19.33 -2.18
C ALA A 272 8.58 20.08 -3.30
N ARG A 273 7.92 20.99 -4.02
CA ARG A 273 8.57 21.89 -4.98
C ARG A 273 9.61 22.79 -4.28
N ALA A 274 9.27 23.43 -3.17
CA ALA A 274 10.19 24.29 -2.43
C ALA A 274 11.42 23.50 -1.94
N ASP A 275 11.25 22.26 -1.48
CA ASP A 275 12.35 21.37 -1.10
C ASP A 275 13.29 21.04 -2.27
N VAL A 276 12.72 20.68 -3.43
CA VAL A 276 13.49 20.43 -4.66
C VAL A 276 14.33 21.65 -5.03
N LEU A 277 13.72 22.85 -5.06
CA LEU A 277 14.42 24.09 -5.42
C LEU A 277 15.52 24.42 -4.42
N ARG A 278 15.27 24.34 -3.11
CA ARG A 278 16.28 24.64 -2.10
C ARG A 278 17.47 23.68 -2.13
N SER A 279 17.22 22.38 -2.30
CA SER A 279 18.29 21.39 -2.35
C SER A 279 19.25 21.64 -3.52
N ARG A 280 18.75 22.17 -4.63
CA ARG A 280 19.54 22.47 -5.82
C ARG A 280 20.42 23.69 -5.67
N GLU A 281 19.92 24.73 -5.00
CA GLU A 281 20.73 25.89 -4.63
C GLU A 281 21.96 25.45 -3.83
N LEU A 282 21.78 24.55 -2.85
CA LEU A 282 22.90 24.01 -2.06
C LEU A 282 23.89 23.16 -2.89
N TYR A 283 23.42 22.42 -3.90
CA TYR A 283 24.34 21.72 -4.80
C TYR A 283 25.09 22.67 -5.74
N ALA A 284 24.44 23.73 -6.22
CA ALA A 284 25.09 24.76 -7.02
C ALA A 284 26.16 25.49 -6.20
N ASP A 285 25.85 25.84 -4.94
CA ASP A 285 26.77 26.40 -3.95
C ASP A 285 28.04 25.55 -3.78
N LEU A 286 27.87 24.25 -3.50
CA LEU A 286 28.99 23.34 -3.33
C LEU A 286 29.78 23.12 -4.61
N THR A 287 29.11 23.11 -5.76
CA THR A 287 29.76 22.96 -7.07
C THR A 287 30.61 24.19 -7.36
N ALA A 288 30.08 25.39 -7.16
CA ALA A 288 30.82 26.64 -7.29
C ALA A 288 32.00 26.72 -6.31
N ARG A 289 31.81 26.27 -5.05
CA ARG A 289 32.89 26.22 -4.06
C ARG A 289 34.03 25.30 -4.49
N ARG A 290 33.71 24.12 -5.03
CA ARG A 290 34.71 23.17 -5.57
C ARG A 290 35.51 23.78 -6.74
N TRP A 291 34.91 24.71 -7.48
CA TRP A 291 35.57 25.44 -8.56
C TRP A 291 36.32 26.69 -8.10
N GLY A 292 36.40 26.95 -6.79
CA GLY A 292 37.16 28.07 -6.23
C GLY A 292 36.36 29.38 -6.10
N ALA A 293 35.03 29.35 -6.22
CA ALA A 293 34.23 30.55 -6.07
C ALA A 293 34.40 31.19 -4.67
N PRO A 294 34.62 32.52 -4.56
CA PRO A 294 34.78 33.23 -3.29
C PRO A 294 33.42 33.50 -2.62
N LEU A 295 32.63 32.45 -2.41
CA LEU A 295 31.24 32.52 -1.93
C LEU A 295 31.13 33.09 -0.52
N GLU A 296 32.14 32.90 0.32
CA GLU A 296 32.23 33.49 1.65
C GLU A 296 32.16 35.03 1.60
N HIS A 297 32.84 35.65 0.62
CA HIS A 297 32.82 37.10 0.42
C HIS A 297 31.41 37.60 0.07
N VAL A 298 30.72 36.89 -0.82
CA VAL A 298 29.38 37.26 -1.31
C VAL A 298 28.31 37.03 -0.24
N TRP A 299 28.45 35.98 0.58
CA TRP A 299 27.43 35.58 1.55
C TRP A 299 27.65 36.15 2.95
N ALA A 300 28.87 36.58 3.29
CA ALA A 300 29.15 37.32 4.52
C ALA A 300 28.60 38.75 4.47
N ALA A 301 28.57 39.38 3.29
CA ALA A 301 28.13 40.76 3.10
C ALA A 301 26.60 40.96 3.17
N ARG A 302 25.79 39.89 3.25
CA ARG A 302 24.33 40.02 3.34
C ARG A 302 23.88 40.12 4.80
N PRO A 303 23.35 41.28 5.24
CA PRO A 303 22.99 41.48 6.64
C PRO A 303 21.94 40.47 7.07
N THR A 304 22.24 39.74 8.16
CA THR A 304 21.21 39.10 8.98
C THR A 304 20.24 40.20 9.41
N PRO A 305 18.92 40.10 9.18
CA PRO A 305 17.98 41.16 9.53
C PRO A 305 17.95 41.36 11.05
N ALA A 306 18.82 42.22 11.56
CA ALA A 306 18.80 42.68 12.93
C ALA A 306 17.65 43.69 13.03
N GLY A 307 16.59 43.36 13.77
CA GLY A 307 15.60 44.37 14.21
C GLY A 307 14.13 44.13 13.87
N ARG A 308 13.73 43.11 13.09
CA ARG A 308 12.30 42.78 12.96
C ARG A 308 11.87 41.89 14.14
N ARG A 309 10.81 42.30 14.86
CA ARG A 309 10.13 41.52 15.92
C ARG A 309 10.08 40.05 15.48
N ARG A 310 10.77 39.16 16.21
CA ARG A 310 10.86 37.74 15.86
C ARG A 310 9.43 37.19 15.83
N PRO A 311 8.89 36.77 14.67
CA PRO A 311 7.63 36.03 14.66
C PRO A 311 7.79 34.77 15.51
N HIS A 312 6.69 34.21 16.01
CA HIS A 312 6.73 32.97 16.78
C HIS A 312 7.60 31.92 16.07
N ARG A 313 8.46 31.22 16.83
CA ARG A 313 9.49 30.30 16.33
C ARG A 313 8.94 29.32 15.28
N TRP A 314 7.74 28.79 15.49
CA TRP A 314 7.07 27.86 14.57
C TRP A 314 6.66 28.51 13.24
N ALA A 315 6.13 29.74 13.26
CA ALA A 315 5.74 30.48 12.07
C ALA A 315 6.96 30.82 11.20
N SER A 316 8.09 31.18 11.83
CA SER A 316 9.33 31.42 11.10
C SER A 316 9.83 30.17 10.37
N VAL A 317 9.75 29.00 11.01
CA VAL A 317 10.14 27.71 10.40
C VAL A 317 9.22 27.38 9.22
N LEU A 318 7.90 27.52 9.37
CA LEU A 318 6.96 27.29 8.27
C LEU A 318 7.21 28.24 7.09
N LEU A 319 7.39 29.53 7.36
CA LEU A 319 7.70 30.52 6.32
C LEU A 319 9.01 30.20 5.58
N ASP A 320 9.99 29.60 6.25
CA ASP A 320 11.21 29.13 5.57
C ASP A 320 10.98 27.91 4.68
N GLN A 321 10.05 27.04 5.07
CA GLN A 321 9.68 25.89 4.26
C GLN A 321 8.93 26.29 2.99
N LEU A 322 8.28 27.46 3.00
CA LEU A 322 7.61 28.04 1.83
C LEU A 322 8.56 28.77 0.87
N ARG A 323 9.77 29.14 1.32
CA ARG A 323 10.75 29.83 0.47
C ARG A 323 11.40 28.85 -0.51
N THR A 324 11.57 29.29 -1.76
CA THR A 324 12.26 28.50 -2.80
C THR A 324 13.78 28.53 -2.67
N HIS A 325 14.33 29.50 -1.93
CA HIS A 325 15.76 29.61 -1.66
C HIS A 325 16.06 29.35 -0.17
N PRO A 326 17.14 28.61 0.14
CA PRO A 326 17.57 28.41 1.52
C PRO A 326 18.02 29.75 2.12
N ARG A 327 17.94 29.86 3.46
CA ARG A 327 18.45 31.04 4.16
C ARG A 327 19.97 31.15 4.00
N TRP A 328 20.48 32.37 4.12
CA TRP A 328 21.92 32.65 3.98
C TRP A 328 22.77 31.92 5.01
N GLU A 329 22.25 31.69 6.22
CA GLU A 329 22.99 30.93 7.25
C GLU A 329 23.18 29.48 6.81
N ILE A 330 22.11 28.82 6.33
CA ILE A 330 22.18 27.44 5.85
C ILE A 330 23.13 27.29 4.67
N ARG A 331 23.14 28.27 3.74
CA ARG A 331 24.07 28.26 2.60
C ARG A 331 25.52 28.37 3.07
N ARG A 332 25.81 29.25 4.03
CA ARG A 332 27.14 29.38 4.65
C ARG A 332 27.56 28.10 5.36
N ASP A 333 26.71 27.60 6.26
CA ASP A 333 26.98 26.38 7.02
C ASP A 333 27.22 25.18 6.09
N ALA A 334 26.51 25.11 4.96
CA ALA A 334 26.68 24.06 3.98
C ALA A 334 28.03 24.10 3.25
N LEU A 335 28.69 25.25 3.14
CA LEU A 335 30.05 25.34 2.60
C LEU A 335 31.09 24.75 3.54
N ASP A 336 30.89 24.94 4.84
CA ASP A 336 31.81 24.48 5.89
C ASP A 336 31.60 23.00 6.19
N ASP A 337 30.34 22.57 6.31
CA ASP A 337 29.95 21.17 6.47
C ASP A 337 28.76 20.84 5.55
N PRO A 338 28.91 19.95 4.54
CA PRO A 338 27.79 19.53 3.70
C PRO A 338 26.74 18.68 4.47
N ALA A 339 26.85 18.54 5.79
CA ALA A 339 25.87 17.90 6.68
C ALA A 339 24.40 18.13 6.32
N PRO A 340 23.94 19.36 6.02
CA PRO A 340 22.53 19.60 5.72
C PRO A 340 22.01 18.77 4.53
N LEU A 341 22.86 18.44 3.55
CA LEU A 341 22.48 17.63 2.39
C LEU A 341 22.29 16.14 2.70
N PHE A 342 22.89 15.67 3.79
CA PHE A 342 22.78 14.29 4.26
C PHE A 342 21.82 14.16 5.43
N ALA A 343 21.29 15.28 5.93
CA ALA A 343 20.33 15.27 7.02
C ALA A 343 18.99 14.67 6.53
N VAL A 344 18.44 13.77 7.34
CA VAL A 344 17.14 13.18 7.07
C VAL A 344 16.06 14.20 7.44
N SER A 345 15.54 14.91 6.44
CA SER A 345 14.49 15.91 6.64
C SER A 345 13.19 15.25 7.10
N SER A 346 12.72 15.64 8.29
CA SER A 346 11.40 15.26 8.83
C SER A 346 10.26 15.62 7.87
N LEU A 347 10.30 16.83 7.30
CA LEU A 347 9.28 17.30 6.37
C LEU A 347 9.26 16.44 5.10
N LEU A 348 10.44 16.08 4.56
CA LEU A 348 10.51 15.23 3.38
C LEU A 348 9.86 13.85 3.63
N MET A 349 10.13 13.24 4.79
CA MET A 349 9.53 11.95 5.16
C MET A 349 8.00 12.06 5.30
N PHE A 350 7.53 13.12 5.95
CA PHE A 350 6.09 13.41 6.05
C PHE A 350 5.45 13.58 4.68
N LEU A 351 6.01 14.43 3.81
CA LEU A 351 5.49 14.67 2.47
C LEU A 351 5.51 13.41 1.61
N ALA A 352 6.56 12.57 1.72
CA ALA A 352 6.63 11.30 1.01
C ALA A 352 5.52 10.35 1.44
N GLY A 353 5.26 10.22 2.75
CA GLY A 353 4.15 9.43 3.29
C GLY A 353 2.79 9.95 2.82
N THR A 354 2.52 11.24 3.00
CA THR A 354 1.25 11.86 2.59
C THR A 354 1.01 11.69 1.09
N SER A 355 2.03 11.98 0.27
CA SER A 355 1.94 11.85 -1.19
C SER A 355 1.69 10.41 -1.62
N ALA A 356 2.35 9.45 -0.99
CA ALA A 356 2.17 8.04 -1.34
C ALA A 356 0.77 7.54 -1.02
N THR A 357 0.21 7.90 0.13
CA THR A 357 -1.18 7.54 0.44
C THR A 357 -2.19 8.23 -0.47
N LEU A 358 -2.00 9.52 -0.78
CA LEU A 358 -2.87 10.25 -1.71
C LEU A 358 -2.78 9.67 -3.11
N MET A 359 -1.57 9.38 -3.60
CA MET A 359 -1.36 8.75 -4.90
C MET A 359 -2.00 7.35 -4.94
N ASN A 360 -1.82 6.57 -3.89
CA ASN A 360 -2.45 5.26 -3.73
C ASN A 360 -3.98 5.36 -3.80
N PHE A 361 -4.59 6.30 -3.06
CA PHE A 361 -6.02 6.55 -3.11
C PHE A 361 -6.50 6.91 -4.53
N HIS A 362 -5.78 7.80 -5.22
CA HIS A 362 -6.13 8.20 -6.59
C HIS A 362 -5.98 7.05 -7.60
N LEU A 363 -4.92 6.24 -7.49
CA LEU A 363 -4.72 5.06 -8.33
C LEU A 363 -5.82 4.02 -8.12
N MET A 364 -6.20 3.76 -6.87
CA MET A 364 -7.33 2.86 -6.58
C MET A 364 -8.65 3.43 -7.09
N GLY A 365 -8.84 4.75 -6.99
CA GLY A 365 -10.03 5.42 -7.50
C GLY A 365 -10.19 5.36 -9.02
N HIS A 366 -9.09 5.25 -9.77
CA HIS A 366 -9.11 5.02 -11.23
C HIS A 366 -9.70 3.69 -11.63
N VAL A 367 -9.41 2.67 -10.83
CA VAL A 367 -9.81 1.30 -11.11
C VAL A 367 -11.09 0.90 -10.37
N ALA A 368 -11.54 1.69 -9.39
CA ALA A 368 -12.77 1.43 -8.65
C ALA A 368 -14.00 1.21 -9.55
N PRO A 369 -14.20 1.97 -10.66
CA PRO A 369 -15.29 1.68 -11.60
C PRO A 369 -15.17 0.31 -12.28
N HIS A 370 -13.95 -0.22 -12.40
CA HIS A 370 -13.62 -1.49 -13.05
C HIS A 370 -13.43 -2.62 -12.04
N VAL A 371 -13.90 -2.47 -10.78
CA VAL A 371 -13.59 -3.42 -9.69
C VAL A 371 -13.97 -4.86 -10.02
N ALA A 372 -15.02 -5.07 -10.83
CA ALA A 372 -15.45 -6.38 -11.30
C ALA A 372 -14.37 -7.10 -12.14
N ASP A 373 -13.57 -6.34 -12.87
CA ASP A 373 -12.57 -6.82 -13.82
C ASP A 373 -11.15 -6.88 -13.23
N LEU A 374 -10.97 -6.40 -11.99
CA LEU A 374 -9.65 -6.41 -11.35
C LEU A 374 -9.31 -7.80 -10.83
N SER A 375 -8.13 -8.29 -11.20
CA SER A 375 -7.44 -9.37 -10.50
C SER A 375 -6.68 -8.82 -9.29
N ASP A 376 -6.37 -9.68 -8.33
CA ASP A 376 -5.57 -9.29 -7.15
C ASP A 376 -4.16 -8.83 -7.53
N TRP A 377 -3.60 -9.40 -8.61
CA TRP A 377 -2.31 -8.99 -9.18
C TRP A 377 -2.31 -7.55 -9.67
N LEU A 378 -3.37 -7.13 -10.38
CA LEU A 378 -3.47 -5.75 -10.84
C LEU A 378 -3.60 -4.79 -9.65
N GLY A 379 -4.40 -5.16 -8.65
CA GLY A 379 -4.49 -4.45 -7.38
C GLY A 379 -3.15 -4.23 -6.69
N GLN A 380 -2.33 -5.29 -6.63
CA GLN A 380 -0.98 -5.21 -6.08
C GLN A 380 -0.01 -4.43 -6.95
N GLY A 381 -0.12 -4.53 -8.27
CA GLY A 381 0.64 -3.70 -9.20
C GLY A 381 0.39 -2.21 -8.98
N LEU A 382 -0.87 -1.83 -8.72
CA LEU A 382 -1.23 -0.45 -8.37
C LEU A 382 -0.65 -0.03 -7.02
N ALA A 383 -0.68 -0.90 -6.01
CA ALA A 383 -0.07 -0.66 -4.69
C ALA A 383 1.47 -0.60 -4.74
N ALA A 384 2.10 -1.23 -5.72
CA ALA A 384 3.55 -1.17 -5.94
C ALA A 384 4.05 0.21 -6.39
N VAL A 385 3.23 1.02 -7.05
CA VAL A 385 3.60 2.38 -7.47
C VAL A 385 3.85 3.33 -6.27
N PRO A 386 2.92 3.52 -5.31
CA PRO A 386 3.16 4.30 -4.11
C PRO A 386 4.25 3.71 -3.22
N ALA A 387 4.39 2.39 -3.19
CA ALA A 387 5.52 1.74 -2.53
C ALA A 387 6.87 2.19 -3.12
N ALA A 388 7.02 2.20 -4.45
CA ALA A 388 8.26 2.59 -5.10
C ALA A 388 8.59 4.07 -4.84
N VAL A 389 7.55 4.90 -4.86
CA VAL A 389 7.64 6.34 -4.59
C VAL A 389 8.09 6.66 -3.18
N VAL A 390 7.77 5.84 -2.18
CA VAL A 390 8.32 5.98 -0.81
C VAL A 390 9.68 5.31 -0.69
N ALA A 391 9.79 4.05 -1.13
CA ALA A 391 10.96 3.22 -0.92
C ALA A 391 12.22 3.85 -1.52
N ALA A 392 12.15 4.37 -2.75
CA ALA A 392 13.31 4.93 -3.43
C ALA A 392 13.92 6.16 -2.70
N PRO A 393 13.18 7.27 -2.47
CA PRO A 393 13.74 8.43 -1.79
C PRO A 393 14.04 8.16 -0.31
N ALA A 394 13.20 7.40 0.41
CA ALA A 394 13.46 7.11 1.82
C ALA A 394 14.73 6.27 1.99
N THR A 395 14.89 5.22 1.19
CA THR A 395 16.09 4.36 1.22
C THR A 395 17.33 5.16 0.84
N ALA A 396 17.30 5.92 -0.25
CA ALA A 396 18.46 6.70 -0.69
C ALA A 396 18.91 7.73 0.37
N VAL A 397 17.98 8.47 0.97
CA VAL A 397 18.29 9.50 1.99
C VAL A 397 18.84 8.85 3.26
N LEU A 398 18.22 7.77 3.75
CA LEU A 398 18.68 7.07 4.95
C LEU A 398 20.05 6.43 4.74
N TRP A 399 20.30 5.79 3.59
CA TRP A 399 21.60 5.22 3.25
C TRP A 399 22.68 6.30 3.18
N ARG A 400 22.40 7.43 2.53
CA ARG A 400 23.32 8.58 2.48
C ARG A 400 23.69 9.08 3.88
N ALA A 401 22.70 9.24 4.74
CA ALA A 401 22.91 9.69 6.12
C ALA A 401 23.76 8.69 6.92
N VAL A 402 23.47 7.39 6.78
CA VAL A 402 24.21 6.31 7.45
C VAL A 402 25.64 6.19 6.95
N VAL A 403 25.86 6.18 5.63
CA VAL A 403 27.20 6.04 5.03
C VAL A 403 28.06 7.24 5.40
N ARG A 404 27.51 8.46 5.38
CA ARG A 404 28.24 9.64 5.87
C ARG A 404 28.62 9.50 7.35
N ALA A 405 27.71 9.05 8.20
CA ALA A 405 28.02 8.82 9.61
C ALA A 405 29.12 7.75 9.78
N ALA A 406 29.11 6.71 8.95
CA ALA A 406 30.14 5.66 8.94
C ALA A 406 31.52 6.22 8.60
N VAL A 407 31.62 7.00 7.51
CA VAL A 407 32.89 7.57 7.04
C VAL A 407 33.43 8.59 8.03
N LEU A 408 32.56 9.37 8.68
CA LEU A 408 32.97 10.37 9.68
C LEU A 408 33.15 9.78 11.10
N GLY A 409 32.97 8.47 11.30
CA GLY A 409 33.03 7.86 12.63
C GLY A 409 31.97 8.37 13.61
N ARG A 410 30.87 8.94 13.12
CA ARG A 410 29.78 9.52 13.92
C ARG A 410 28.66 8.51 14.19
N PRO A 411 27.82 8.72 15.21
CA PRO A 411 26.62 7.92 15.42
C PRO A 411 25.68 7.98 14.20
N ALA A 412 25.33 6.82 13.65
CA ALA A 412 24.39 6.72 12.55
C ALA A 412 22.95 6.96 13.01
N PRO A 413 22.07 7.53 12.14
CA PRO A 413 20.66 7.66 12.46
C PRO A 413 20.02 6.28 12.68
N THR A 414 19.15 6.18 13.68
CA THR A 414 18.45 4.93 14.01
C THR A 414 17.30 4.60 13.04
N GLY A 415 16.77 5.62 12.35
CA GLY A 415 15.59 5.50 11.49
C GLY A 415 14.28 5.86 12.18
N VAL A 416 14.20 5.83 13.52
CA VAL A 416 12.95 6.04 14.28
C VAL A 416 12.29 7.38 13.95
N ARG A 417 13.02 8.49 14.06
CA ARG A 417 12.48 9.83 13.74
C ARG A 417 11.97 9.91 12.30
N ALA A 418 12.73 9.37 11.34
CA ALA A 418 12.33 9.37 9.94
C ALA A 418 11.02 8.58 9.74
N GLY A 419 10.91 7.43 10.39
CA GLY A 419 9.73 6.57 10.33
C GLY A 419 8.51 7.17 11.02
N LEU A 420 8.67 7.89 12.13
CA LEU A 420 7.58 8.62 12.78
C LEU A 420 6.99 9.65 11.82
N TRP A 421 7.83 10.48 11.20
CA TRP A 421 7.36 11.49 10.25
C TRP A 421 6.77 10.87 8.99
N LEU A 422 7.38 9.80 8.46
CA LEU A 422 6.84 9.05 7.32
C LEU A 422 5.45 8.47 7.64
N GLY A 423 5.33 7.80 8.79
CA GLY A 423 4.09 7.20 9.27
C GLY A 423 2.99 8.20 9.55
N LEU A 424 3.33 9.34 10.17
CA LEU A 424 2.40 10.46 10.35
C LEU A 424 1.92 11.01 9.01
N GLY A 425 2.80 11.06 8.00
CA GLY A 425 2.41 11.42 6.63
C GLY A 425 1.43 10.41 6.03
N LEU A 426 1.73 9.11 6.14
CA LEU A 426 0.85 8.04 5.65
C LEU A 426 -0.54 8.08 6.30
N ALA A 427 -0.57 8.29 7.63
CA ALA A 427 -1.81 8.43 8.40
C ALA A 427 -2.57 9.70 8.02
N ALA A 428 -1.89 10.85 7.91
CA ALA A 428 -2.50 12.11 7.49
C ALA A 428 -3.10 12.00 6.08
N GLY A 429 -2.39 11.40 5.13
CA GLY A 429 -2.90 11.13 3.78
C GLY A 429 -4.13 10.21 3.80
N SER A 430 -4.17 9.23 4.71
CA SER A 430 -5.31 8.31 4.86
C SER A 430 -6.55 9.03 5.40
N LEU A 431 -6.35 9.94 6.34
CA LEU A 431 -7.42 10.77 6.92
C LEU A 431 -7.95 11.76 5.88
N VAL A 432 -7.05 12.48 5.19
CA VAL A 432 -7.43 13.49 4.19
C VAL A 432 -8.17 12.87 3.00
N SER A 433 -7.70 11.73 2.49
CA SER A 433 -8.37 11.00 1.41
C SER A 433 -9.70 10.37 1.83
N GLY A 434 -9.92 10.20 3.14
CA GLY A 434 -11.12 9.57 3.66
C GLY A 434 -11.10 8.04 3.64
N GLN A 435 -9.97 7.45 3.26
CA GLN A 435 -9.82 6.01 3.08
C GLN A 435 -10.17 5.22 4.37
N VAL A 436 -9.80 5.76 5.54
CA VAL A 436 -10.04 5.11 6.85
C VAL A 436 -11.30 5.58 7.57
N ILE A 437 -11.96 6.61 7.07
CA ILE A 437 -13.00 7.30 7.83
C ILE A 437 -14.39 7.12 7.22
N GLY A 438 -14.49 6.69 5.96
CA GLY A 438 -15.77 6.75 5.26
C GLY A 438 -16.29 8.18 5.30
N ASN A 439 -17.57 8.42 5.57
CA ASN A 439 -18.13 9.78 5.62
C ASN A 439 -17.97 10.50 6.98
N LEU A 440 -17.18 9.96 7.92
CA LEU A 440 -16.92 10.60 9.22
C LEU A 440 -15.58 11.37 9.20
N TRP A 441 -15.24 12.08 10.28
CA TRP A 441 -13.94 12.77 10.45
C TRP A 441 -12.94 12.03 11.35
N PRO A 442 -13.34 11.35 12.44
CA PRO A 442 -12.49 10.36 13.11
C PRO A 442 -12.80 8.93 12.63
N PRO A 443 -11.78 8.09 12.36
CA PRO A 443 -11.99 6.68 12.05
C PRO A 443 -12.58 5.96 13.26
N GLY A 444 -13.43 4.94 13.03
CA GLY A 444 -14.03 4.15 14.10
C GLY A 444 -13.00 3.50 15.05
N ARG A 445 -11.80 3.21 14.55
CA ARG A 445 -10.68 2.65 15.31
C ARG A 445 -9.39 3.45 15.10
N TRP A 446 -9.31 4.64 15.69
CA TRP A 446 -8.17 5.55 15.54
C TRP A 446 -6.81 4.95 15.93
N TRP A 447 -6.77 3.99 16.85
CA TRP A 447 -5.54 3.30 17.26
C TRP A 447 -4.89 2.51 16.12
N VAL A 448 -5.63 2.13 15.07
CA VAL A 448 -5.09 1.45 13.88
C VAL A 448 -4.10 2.35 13.12
N LEU A 449 -4.23 3.68 13.23
CA LEU A 449 -3.24 4.60 12.67
C LEU A 449 -1.88 4.48 13.36
N ALA A 450 -1.82 4.03 14.62
CA ALA A 450 -0.55 3.74 15.28
C ALA A 450 0.17 2.55 14.62
N LEU A 451 -0.57 1.59 14.05
CA LEU A 451 0.03 0.50 13.25
C LEU A 451 0.69 1.05 11.98
N VAL A 452 0.03 1.97 11.28
CA VAL A 452 0.61 2.65 10.10
C VAL A 452 1.93 3.34 10.46
N VAL A 453 1.95 4.04 11.59
CA VAL A 453 3.16 4.69 12.10
C VAL A 453 4.23 3.66 12.49
N GLY A 454 3.83 2.58 13.17
CA GLY A 454 4.71 1.50 13.59
C GLY A 454 5.40 0.81 12.41
N VAL A 455 4.67 0.53 11.33
CA VAL A 455 5.21 -0.08 10.10
C VAL A 455 6.20 0.86 9.42
N ALA A 456 5.91 2.16 9.34
CA ALA A 456 6.85 3.13 8.81
C ALA A 456 8.14 3.23 9.64
N VAL A 457 8.03 3.18 10.97
CA VAL A 457 9.18 3.10 11.90
C VAL A 457 9.98 1.83 11.72
N ALA A 458 9.32 0.68 11.60
CA ALA A 458 9.98 -0.60 11.34
C ALA A 458 10.76 -0.56 10.02
N PHE A 459 10.13 -0.06 8.96
CA PHE A 459 10.73 0.08 7.63
C PHE A 459 11.98 0.98 7.63
N THR A 460 11.91 2.17 8.24
CA THR A 460 13.07 3.08 8.26
C THR A 460 14.18 2.59 9.19
N CYS A 461 13.84 1.94 10.31
CA CYS A 461 14.82 1.30 11.19
C CYS A 461 15.53 0.14 10.49
N TRP A 462 14.77 -0.70 9.77
CA TRP A 462 15.28 -1.78 8.95
C TRP A 462 16.25 -1.26 7.89
N THR A 463 15.85 -0.21 7.18
CA THR A 463 16.67 0.44 6.14
C THR A 463 17.98 0.99 6.71
N CYS A 464 17.92 1.74 7.83
CA CYS A 464 19.11 2.26 8.49
C CYS A 464 20.05 1.15 8.97
N GLN A 465 19.51 0.07 9.56
CA GLN A 465 20.33 -1.03 10.06
C GLN A 465 20.95 -1.85 8.92
N CYS A 466 20.26 -2.05 7.80
CA CYS A 466 20.83 -2.65 6.59
C CYS A 466 21.96 -1.79 6.00
N ALA A 467 21.77 -0.46 5.93
CA ALA A 467 22.82 0.45 5.50
C ALA A 467 24.06 0.40 6.41
N ARG A 468 23.84 0.35 7.74
CA ARG A 468 24.94 0.26 8.72
C ARG A 468 25.66 -1.08 8.62
N LEU A 469 24.91 -2.16 8.42
CA LEU A 469 25.45 -3.50 8.24
C LEU A 469 26.31 -3.57 6.96
N ALA A 470 25.80 -3.05 5.84
CA ALA A 470 26.55 -2.99 4.58
C ALA A 470 27.82 -2.13 4.73
N ALA A 471 27.74 -0.95 5.35
CA ALA A 471 28.91 -0.11 5.60
C ALA A 471 29.96 -0.80 6.49
N ALA A 472 29.53 -1.60 7.46
CA ALA A 472 30.41 -2.35 8.37
C ALA A 472 31.03 -3.61 7.73
N SER A 473 30.30 -4.27 6.83
CA SER A 473 30.68 -5.57 6.27
C SER A 473 31.28 -5.49 4.86
N TRP A 474 31.18 -4.34 4.18
CA TRP A 474 31.72 -4.13 2.83
C TRP A 474 32.78 -3.01 2.77
N PRO A 475 33.83 -3.04 3.61
CA PRO A 475 34.86 -2.00 3.58
C PRO A 475 35.56 -1.99 2.21
N GLY A 476 35.64 -0.81 1.58
CA GLY A 476 36.33 -0.61 0.31
C GLY A 476 35.65 -1.17 -0.94
N ARG A 477 34.42 -1.68 -0.84
CA ARG A 477 33.63 -2.17 -1.99
C ARG A 477 32.53 -1.18 -2.36
N SER A 478 32.02 -1.29 -3.58
CA SER A 478 30.87 -0.48 -4.02
C SER A 478 29.62 -0.82 -3.22
N LEU A 479 28.98 0.19 -2.63
CA LEU A 479 27.71 0.04 -1.90
C LEU A 479 26.47 0.03 -2.83
N ARG A 480 26.67 0.08 -4.16
CA ARG A 480 25.58 0.12 -5.14
C ARG A 480 24.69 -1.13 -5.10
N TRP A 481 25.29 -2.32 -5.05
CA TRP A 481 24.56 -3.59 -4.98
C TRP A 481 23.78 -3.74 -3.66
N PRO A 482 24.40 -3.54 -2.48
CA PRO A 482 23.66 -3.49 -1.22
C PRO A 482 22.49 -2.51 -1.21
N LEU A 483 22.68 -1.32 -1.77
CA LEU A 483 21.63 -0.31 -1.88
C LEU A 483 20.49 -0.79 -2.79
N ALA A 484 20.79 -1.33 -3.97
CA ALA A 484 19.79 -1.83 -4.91
C ALA A 484 18.97 -2.98 -4.31
N LEU A 485 19.63 -3.93 -3.64
CA LEU A 485 18.96 -5.03 -2.93
C LEU A 485 18.01 -4.50 -1.84
N CYS A 486 18.48 -3.57 -1.02
CA CYS A 486 17.67 -2.95 0.04
C CYS A 486 16.50 -2.14 -0.54
N LEU A 487 16.69 -1.47 -1.69
CA LEU A 487 15.63 -0.74 -2.38
C LEU A 487 14.55 -1.68 -2.93
N ILE A 488 14.94 -2.78 -3.58
CA ILE A 488 13.99 -3.78 -4.12
C ILE A 488 13.21 -4.43 -2.97
N ALA A 489 13.89 -4.88 -1.92
CA ALA A 489 13.22 -5.48 -0.76
C ALA A 489 12.34 -4.46 -0.03
N GLY A 490 12.79 -3.22 0.12
CA GLY A 490 11.99 -2.15 0.72
C GLY A 490 10.75 -1.81 -0.11
N TRP A 491 10.86 -1.84 -1.43
CA TRP A 491 9.72 -1.70 -2.35
C TRP A 491 8.71 -2.83 -2.17
N LEU A 492 9.15 -4.09 -2.15
CA LEU A 492 8.27 -5.25 -1.93
C LEU A 492 7.53 -5.17 -0.59
N ILE A 493 8.24 -4.83 0.50
CA ILE A 493 7.67 -4.66 1.84
C ILE A 493 6.56 -3.61 1.84
N LEU A 494 6.84 -2.43 1.25
CA LEU A 494 5.84 -1.37 1.20
C LEU A 494 4.70 -1.68 0.23
N ALA A 495 4.95 -2.43 -0.86
CA ALA A 495 3.91 -2.84 -1.80
C ALA A 495 2.90 -3.78 -1.15
N ALA A 496 3.41 -4.81 -0.44
CA ALA A 496 2.57 -5.70 0.36
C ALA A 496 1.79 -4.92 1.44
N TRP A 497 2.43 -3.96 2.10
CA TRP A 497 1.75 -3.09 3.08
C TRP A 497 0.63 -2.26 2.46
N PHE A 498 0.88 -1.55 1.35
CA PHE A 498 -0.14 -0.75 0.68
C PHE A 498 -1.29 -1.61 0.16
N ALA A 499 -0.99 -2.79 -0.39
CA ALA A 499 -2.03 -3.74 -0.82
C ALA A 499 -2.92 -4.16 0.35
N TRP A 500 -2.31 -4.63 1.45
CA TRP A 500 -3.06 -5.01 2.66
C TRP A 500 -3.86 -3.84 3.24
N TRP A 501 -3.26 -2.64 3.29
CA TRP A 501 -3.92 -1.44 3.80
C TRP A 501 -5.17 -1.09 2.97
N ASN A 502 -5.10 -1.21 1.65
CA ASN A 502 -6.19 -0.90 0.74
C ASN A 502 -7.37 -1.84 0.89
N TYR A 503 -7.10 -3.13 0.96
CA TYR A 503 -8.15 -4.14 1.00
C TYR A 503 -8.72 -4.35 2.41
N TYR A 504 -7.91 -4.16 3.46
CA TYR A 504 -8.28 -4.60 4.81
C TYR A 504 -7.98 -3.57 5.88
N GLY A 505 -6.77 -3.02 5.90
CA GLY A 505 -6.34 -2.12 6.98
C GLY A 505 -7.22 -0.88 7.10
N ALA A 506 -7.62 -0.29 5.98
CA ALA A 506 -8.47 0.89 5.95
C ALA A 506 -9.92 0.60 6.37
N MET A 507 -10.49 -0.54 5.93
CA MET A 507 -11.81 -0.99 6.38
C MET A 507 -11.80 -1.29 7.88
N TYR A 508 -10.75 -1.93 8.37
CA TYR A 508 -10.57 -2.18 9.80
C TYR A 508 -10.50 -0.89 10.61
N ALA A 509 -9.74 0.10 10.12
CA ALA A 509 -9.66 1.43 10.73
C ALA A 509 -11.02 2.16 10.72
N SER A 510 -11.83 1.99 9.67
CA SER A 510 -13.18 2.57 9.60
C SER A 510 -14.19 1.92 10.55
N GLY A 511 -13.79 0.86 11.26
CA GLY A 511 -14.62 0.14 12.21
C GLY A 511 -15.24 -1.14 11.66
N PHE A 512 -14.89 -1.56 10.43
CA PHE A 512 -15.32 -2.86 9.92
C PHE A 512 -14.77 -3.97 10.79
N TRP A 513 -15.67 -4.83 11.23
CA TRP A 513 -15.31 -6.09 11.83
C TRP A 513 -16.41 -7.10 11.59
N TYR A 514 -16.01 -8.36 11.48
CA TYR A 514 -16.94 -9.45 11.35
C TYR A 514 -17.69 -9.65 12.67
N ASP A 515 -18.97 -10.00 12.56
CA ASP A 515 -19.72 -10.51 13.69
C ASP A 515 -19.02 -11.77 14.19
N PRO A 516 -18.53 -11.82 15.45
CA PRO A 516 -17.84 -13.00 15.97
C PRO A 516 -18.67 -14.27 15.85
N ALA A 517 -20.00 -14.19 15.98
CA ALA A 517 -20.89 -15.36 15.86
C ALA A 517 -21.03 -15.81 14.41
N GLY A 518 -21.25 -14.88 13.48
CA GLY A 518 -21.21 -15.11 12.04
C GLY A 518 -19.91 -15.74 11.57
N LEU A 519 -18.77 -15.18 12.01
CA LEU A 519 -17.45 -15.68 11.67
C LEU A 519 -17.18 -17.07 12.22
N ARG A 520 -17.60 -17.37 13.46
CA ARG A 520 -17.50 -18.74 14.01
C ARG A 520 -18.28 -19.74 13.15
N ARG A 521 -19.52 -19.40 12.76
CA ARG A 521 -20.34 -20.25 11.88
C ARG A 521 -19.68 -20.47 10.54
N THR A 522 -19.22 -19.41 9.90
CA THR A 522 -18.56 -19.53 8.59
C THR A 522 -17.23 -20.29 8.65
N ILE A 523 -16.47 -20.22 9.75
CA ILE A 523 -15.29 -21.07 9.93
C ILE A 523 -15.69 -22.55 9.97
N VAL A 524 -16.78 -22.90 10.67
CA VAL A 524 -17.31 -24.27 10.67
C VAL A 524 -17.75 -24.68 9.26
N ASP A 525 -18.40 -23.79 8.53
CA ASP A 525 -18.86 -24.05 7.15
C ASP A 525 -17.70 -24.19 6.15
N TRP A 526 -16.59 -23.46 6.34
CA TRP A 526 -15.39 -23.57 5.51
C TRP A 526 -14.64 -24.89 5.72
N PHE A 527 -14.78 -25.49 6.90
CA PHE A 527 -14.09 -26.71 7.29
C PHE A 527 -15.09 -27.78 7.78
N PRO A 528 -16.01 -28.24 6.90
CA PRO A 528 -17.06 -29.17 7.30
C PRO A 528 -16.46 -30.49 7.78
N GLY A 529 -17.01 -31.04 8.87
CA GLY A 529 -16.58 -32.31 9.44
C GLY A 529 -17.30 -32.64 10.75
N MET A 530 -17.34 -33.93 11.09
CA MET A 530 -17.97 -34.43 12.33
C MET A 530 -17.12 -34.18 13.59
N GLY A 531 -15.90 -33.66 13.43
CA GLY A 531 -15.03 -33.31 14.55
C GLY A 531 -15.48 -32.05 15.25
N THR A 532 -15.72 -32.12 16.56
CA THR A 532 -16.05 -30.95 17.36
C THR A 532 -14.79 -30.09 17.56
N ALA A 533 -14.81 -28.87 17.02
CA ALA A 533 -13.83 -27.87 17.44
C ALA A 533 -14.07 -27.55 18.91
N HIS A 534 -13.01 -27.47 19.71
CA HIS A 534 -13.14 -26.94 21.07
C HIS A 534 -13.72 -25.51 20.97
N PRO A 535 -14.74 -25.13 21.76
CA PRO A 535 -15.36 -23.80 21.69
C PRO A 535 -14.32 -22.67 21.78
N ASP A 536 -13.32 -22.82 22.66
CA ASP A 536 -12.23 -21.87 22.85
C ASP A 536 -11.34 -21.70 21.61
N THR A 537 -11.18 -22.78 20.82
CA THR A 537 -10.38 -22.77 19.61
C THR A 537 -11.02 -21.86 18.57
N THR A 538 -12.33 -21.95 18.35
CA THR A 538 -13.05 -21.03 17.44
C THR A 538 -13.06 -19.58 17.92
N ALA A 539 -13.07 -19.34 19.23
CA ALA A 539 -13.06 -18.01 19.82
C ALA A 539 -11.72 -17.28 19.60
N VAL A 540 -10.60 -17.99 19.76
CA VAL A 540 -9.26 -17.44 19.48
C VAL A 540 -9.02 -17.35 17.97
N MET A 541 -9.48 -18.33 17.19
CA MET A 541 -9.25 -18.40 15.75
C MET A 541 -9.95 -17.29 14.97
N ALA A 542 -11.20 -16.94 15.32
CA ALA A 542 -11.99 -15.97 14.55
C ALA A 542 -11.25 -14.64 14.27
N PRO A 543 -10.73 -13.91 15.27
CA PRO A 543 -9.97 -12.68 15.00
C PRO A 543 -8.66 -12.95 14.25
N THR A 544 -7.97 -14.06 14.56
CA THR A 544 -6.66 -14.40 13.99
C THR A 544 -6.75 -14.79 12.52
N ILE A 545 -7.67 -15.69 12.15
CA ILE A 545 -7.83 -16.15 10.76
C ILE A 545 -8.22 -15.00 9.85
N THR A 546 -9.04 -14.06 10.35
CA THR A 546 -9.42 -12.88 9.57
C THR A 546 -8.19 -12.09 9.15
N VAL A 547 -7.35 -11.70 10.11
CA VAL A 547 -6.16 -10.90 9.84
C VAL A 547 -5.16 -11.68 9.00
N LEU A 548 -4.92 -12.94 9.35
CA LEU A 548 -3.94 -13.79 8.68
C LEU A 548 -4.35 -14.14 7.26
N ARG A 549 -5.55 -14.66 7.03
CA ARG A 549 -6.07 -15.03 5.69
C ARG A 549 -5.91 -13.86 4.73
N TYR A 550 -6.35 -12.68 5.13
CA TYR A 550 -6.31 -11.51 4.25
C TYR A 550 -4.93 -10.92 4.01
N ALA A 551 -3.99 -11.08 4.94
CA ALA A 551 -2.60 -10.69 4.71
C ALA A 551 -1.81 -11.77 3.94
N ALA A 552 -2.04 -13.04 4.26
CA ALA A 552 -1.32 -14.21 3.78
C ALA A 552 -1.60 -14.50 2.30
N TYR A 553 -2.84 -14.38 1.86
CA TYR A 553 -3.25 -14.70 0.48
C TYR A 553 -2.98 -13.58 -0.54
N GLN A 554 -2.34 -12.49 -0.12
CA GLN A 554 -1.89 -11.46 -1.06
C GLN A 554 -0.58 -11.92 -1.72
N PRO A 555 -0.52 -12.16 -3.05
CA PRO A 555 0.66 -12.67 -3.75
C PRO A 555 2.03 -12.09 -3.35
N LEU A 556 2.15 -10.77 -3.17
CA LEU A 556 3.43 -10.15 -2.78
C LEU A 556 3.80 -10.30 -1.30
N THR A 557 2.86 -10.64 -0.41
CA THR A 557 3.12 -10.65 1.05
C THR A 557 4.16 -11.69 1.48
N PRO A 558 4.10 -12.97 1.06
CA PRO A 558 5.12 -13.96 1.41
C PRO A 558 6.51 -13.57 0.90
N VAL A 559 6.58 -13.05 -0.33
CA VAL A 559 7.83 -12.59 -0.95
C VAL A 559 8.40 -11.41 -0.18
N ALA A 560 7.56 -10.44 0.19
CA ALA A 560 7.94 -9.30 1.01
C ALA A 560 8.45 -9.73 2.40
N ALA A 561 7.77 -10.69 3.03
CA ALA A 561 8.16 -11.23 4.32
C ALA A 561 9.52 -11.94 4.25
N VAL A 562 9.76 -12.74 3.20
CA VAL A 562 11.07 -13.35 2.93
C VAL A 562 12.13 -12.28 2.67
N ALA A 563 11.85 -11.30 1.81
CA ALA A 563 12.77 -10.21 1.48
C ALA A 563 13.21 -9.42 2.72
N ALA A 564 12.32 -9.24 3.71
CA ALA A 564 12.60 -8.52 4.95
C ALA A 564 13.76 -9.12 5.77
N TRP A 565 13.85 -10.46 5.86
CA TRP A 565 14.93 -11.12 6.61
C TRP A 565 16.05 -11.67 5.71
N ALA A 566 15.76 -12.04 4.47
CA ALA A 566 16.76 -12.52 3.52
C ALA A 566 17.75 -11.42 3.12
N THR A 567 17.28 -10.17 2.97
CA THR A 567 18.14 -9.03 2.63
C THR A 567 19.25 -8.80 3.65
N PRO A 568 18.96 -8.58 4.95
CA PRO A 568 20.02 -8.44 5.94
C PRO A 568 20.90 -9.70 6.06
N PHE A 569 20.36 -10.91 5.86
CA PHE A 569 21.15 -12.14 5.84
C PHE A 569 22.22 -12.12 4.74
N VAL A 570 21.81 -11.83 3.50
CA VAL A 570 22.70 -11.73 2.34
C VAL A 570 23.75 -10.63 2.53
N LEU A 571 23.34 -9.45 3.01
CA LEU A 571 24.27 -8.35 3.30
C LEU A 571 25.34 -8.76 4.31
N TRP A 572 24.94 -9.45 5.39
CA TRP A 572 25.84 -9.90 6.44
C TRP A 572 26.81 -10.98 5.93
N ALA A 573 26.28 -12.00 5.26
CA ALA A 573 27.05 -13.17 4.85
C ALA A 573 28.03 -12.86 3.71
N ALA A 574 27.58 -12.11 2.68
CA ALA A 574 28.42 -11.74 1.55
C ALA A 574 29.54 -10.75 1.92
N GLY A 575 29.33 -9.90 2.93
CA GLY A 575 30.35 -8.99 3.43
C GLY A 575 31.45 -9.68 4.25
N ALA A 576 31.12 -10.77 4.96
CA ALA A 576 32.11 -11.54 5.72
C ALA A 576 33.06 -12.36 4.82
N ALA A 577 32.68 -12.62 3.57
CA ALA A 577 33.36 -13.57 2.68
C ALA A 577 34.63 -13.06 2.00
N GLY A 578 35.07 -11.80 2.19
CA GLY A 578 36.33 -11.36 1.59
C GLY A 578 36.86 -10.02 2.08
N ARG A 579 38.12 -10.01 2.56
CA ARG A 579 38.94 -8.79 2.51
C ARG A 579 39.23 -8.54 1.03
N GLY A 580 38.66 -7.47 0.47
CA GLY A 580 38.90 -7.11 -0.93
C GLY A 580 40.41 -6.91 -1.18
N PRO A 581 40.92 -7.32 -2.36
CA PRO A 581 42.36 -7.37 -2.66
C PRO A 581 43.04 -6.00 -2.90
N GLY A 582 42.49 -4.87 -2.43
CA GLY A 582 42.85 -3.58 -3.04
C GLY A 582 42.69 -2.33 -2.20
N TRP A 583 42.97 -2.35 -0.89
CA TRP A 583 43.56 -1.13 -0.32
C TRP A 583 45.07 -1.30 -0.41
N PRO A 584 45.76 -0.64 -1.37
CA PRO A 584 47.20 -0.51 -1.27
C PRO A 584 47.45 0.19 0.06
N ARG A 585 47.96 -0.55 1.05
CA ARG A 585 48.77 0.10 2.09
C ARG A 585 49.84 0.81 1.29
N SER A 586 49.86 2.14 1.35
CA SER A 586 50.92 2.92 0.73
C SER A 586 52.24 2.25 1.13
N PRO A 587 53.07 1.80 0.16
CA PRO A 587 54.33 1.11 0.45
C PRO A 587 55.33 1.95 1.28
N GLY A 588 55.00 3.20 1.62
CA GLY A 588 55.81 4.09 2.47
C GLY A 588 55.58 4.00 3.98
N ASP A 589 54.50 3.38 4.48
CA ASP A 589 54.20 3.34 5.94
C ASP A 589 54.92 2.21 6.70
N ALA A 590 55.87 1.53 6.06
CA ALA A 590 56.62 0.44 6.68
C ALA A 590 57.81 0.92 7.55
N GLY A 591 58.16 2.21 7.54
CA GLY A 591 59.46 2.67 8.07
C GLY A 591 59.47 3.78 9.13
N ALA A 592 58.37 4.49 9.42
CA ALA A 592 58.43 5.68 10.29
C ALA A 592 57.47 5.59 11.50
N ASP A 593 58.05 5.44 12.69
CA ASP A 593 57.53 5.77 14.02
C ASP A 593 56.06 5.47 14.35
N ARG A 594 55.80 4.23 14.76
CA ARG A 594 54.53 3.75 15.33
C ARG A 594 54.20 4.27 16.74
N ALA A 595 54.99 5.16 17.34
CA ALA A 595 54.84 5.48 18.76
C ALA A 595 53.89 6.67 19.08
N ALA A 596 53.47 7.50 18.11
CA ALA A 596 52.73 8.74 18.42
C ALA A 596 51.34 8.88 17.76
N ALA A 597 50.92 7.97 16.87
CA ALA A 597 49.67 8.11 16.09
C ALA A 597 48.45 7.37 16.67
N ASP A 598 48.58 6.72 17.82
CA ASP A 598 47.57 5.75 18.33
C ASP A 598 46.31 6.36 18.98
N ALA A 599 46.20 7.68 19.12
CA ALA A 599 45.11 8.28 19.90
C ALA A 599 43.80 8.57 19.14
N THR A 600 43.75 8.49 17.80
CA THR A 600 42.56 8.95 17.05
C THR A 600 42.12 8.05 15.90
N ALA A 601 42.50 6.77 15.89
CA ALA A 601 42.00 5.84 14.89
C ALA A 601 40.45 5.81 14.92
N PRO A 602 39.76 6.16 13.81
CA PRO A 602 38.31 6.27 13.80
C PRO A 602 37.69 4.93 14.17
N VAL A 603 36.68 4.97 15.05
CA VAL A 603 35.97 3.80 15.57
C VAL A 603 35.31 3.03 14.42
N ALA A 604 36.04 2.08 13.83
CA ALA A 604 35.54 1.26 12.75
C ALA A 604 34.37 0.39 13.26
N TRP A 605 33.23 0.45 12.58
CA TRP A 605 32.09 -0.40 12.91
C TRP A 605 32.44 -1.85 12.60
N ARG A 606 32.76 -2.65 13.62
CA ARG A 606 32.91 -4.10 13.46
C ARG A 606 31.53 -4.77 13.41
N ALA A 607 31.28 -5.52 12.34
CA ALA A 607 30.11 -6.39 12.25
C ALA A 607 30.28 -7.59 13.21
N PRO A 608 29.25 -7.95 13.99
CA PRO A 608 29.28 -9.17 14.80
C PRO A 608 29.33 -10.43 13.94
N ALA A 609 29.70 -11.55 14.54
CA ALA A 609 29.68 -12.85 13.87
C ALA A 609 28.23 -13.25 13.51
N LEU A 610 28.00 -13.74 12.29
CA LEU A 610 26.70 -14.22 11.82
C LEU A 610 26.09 -15.29 12.73
N ARG A 611 26.93 -16.06 13.43
CA ARG A 611 26.53 -17.06 14.42
C ARG A 611 25.61 -16.50 15.52
N GLN A 612 25.74 -15.21 15.85
CA GLN A 612 24.86 -14.56 16.83
C GLN A 612 23.42 -14.41 16.35
N ALA A 613 23.17 -14.43 15.04
CA ALA A 613 21.82 -14.41 14.47
C ALA A 613 21.32 -15.84 14.14
N THR A 614 22.20 -16.76 13.73
CA THR A 614 21.78 -18.12 13.32
C THR A 614 21.63 -19.11 14.48
N ALA A 615 22.42 -19.01 15.55
CA ALA A 615 22.29 -19.91 16.69
C ALA A 615 20.92 -19.78 17.41
N PRO A 616 20.38 -18.56 17.64
CA PRO A 616 19.02 -18.42 18.16
C PRO A 616 17.94 -19.01 17.24
N ALA A 617 18.16 -19.02 15.92
CA ALA A 617 17.24 -19.63 14.97
C ALA A 617 17.10 -21.14 15.18
N LEU A 618 18.21 -21.83 15.48
CA LEU A 618 18.20 -23.27 15.79
C LEU A 618 17.43 -23.55 17.09
N LEU A 619 17.64 -22.73 18.12
CA LEU A 619 16.87 -22.83 19.37
C LEU A 619 15.37 -22.63 19.11
N GLY A 620 15.00 -21.60 18.36
CA GLY A 620 13.61 -21.36 17.98
C GLY A 620 13.00 -22.49 17.15
N ALA A 621 13.78 -23.11 16.27
CA ALA A 621 13.35 -24.27 15.48
C ALA A 621 13.11 -25.51 16.37
N VAL A 622 13.96 -25.75 17.37
CA VAL A 622 13.75 -26.82 18.37
C VAL A 622 12.47 -26.57 19.17
N ILE A 623 12.24 -25.34 19.64
CA ILE A 623 11.02 -24.96 20.37
C ILE A 623 9.79 -25.11 19.49
N ALA A 624 9.83 -24.65 18.23
CA ALA A 624 8.73 -24.80 17.28
C ALA A 624 8.41 -26.28 17.02
N THR A 625 9.43 -27.11 16.82
CA THR A 625 9.28 -28.56 16.58
C THR A 625 8.67 -29.25 17.79
N ALA A 626 9.21 -28.98 18.99
CA ALA A 626 8.68 -29.52 20.24
C ALA A 626 7.24 -29.05 20.48
N GLY A 627 6.92 -27.79 20.16
CA GLY A 627 5.58 -27.24 20.26
C GLY A 627 4.59 -27.91 19.30
N VAL A 628 4.98 -28.15 18.04
CA VAL A 628 4.14 -28.86 17.06
C VAL A 628 3.92 -30.31 17.47
N ALA A 629 4.96 -31.01 17.96
CA ALA A 629 4.81 -32.35 18.52
C ALA A 629 3.91 -32.35 19.78
N GLY A 630 4.00 -31.32 20.63
CA GLY A 630 3.11 -31.13 21.77
C GLY A 630 1.66 -30.90 21.36
N VAL A 631 1.42 -30.13 20.28
CA VAL A 631 0.07 -29.97 19.68
C VAL A 631 -0.43 -31.30 19.14
N GLN A 632 0.42 -32.10 18.50
CA GLN A 632 0.04 -33.45 18.05
C GLN A 632 -0.35 -34.35 19.22
N ALA A 633 0.49 -34.40 20.26
CA ALA A 633 0.21 -35.19 21.45
C ALA A 633 -1.09 -34.75 22.14
N TRP A 634 -1.33 -33.45 22.25
CA TRP A 634 -2.56 -32.91 22.83
C TRP A 634 -3.80 -33.25 22.00
N LEU A 635 -3.74 -33.08 20.67
CA LEU A 635 -4.87 -33.42 19.82
C LEU A 635 -5.14 -34.92 19.77
N HIS A 636 -4.08 -35.74 19.86
CA HIS A 636 -4.20 -37.20 19.95
C HIS A 636 -5.03 -37.62 21.19
N THR A 637 -4.87 -36.95 22.34
CA THR A 637 -5.67 -37.27 23.55
C THR A 637 -7.16 -36.96 23.41
N LEU A 638 -7.57 -36.23 22.38
CA LEU A 638 -8.99 -35.97 22.09
C LEU A 638 -9.68 -37.17 21.41
N HIS A 639 -8.93 -38.22 21.02
CA HIS A 639 -9.45 -39.48 20.48
C HIS A 639 -10.50 -39.31 19.36
N ALA A 640 -10.25 -38.42 18.40
CA ALA A 640 -11.14 -38.22 17.26
C ALA A 640 -11.24 -39.51 16.42
N ALA A 641 -12.47 -39.97 16.18
CA ALA A 641 -12.72 -41.12 15.32
C ALA A 641 -12.20 -40.85 13.89
N PRO A 642 -11.83 -41.86 13.08
CA PRO A 642 -11.25 -41.64 11.74
C PRO A 642 -12.06 -40.70 10.84
N GLY A 643 -13.39 -40.76 10.88
CA GLY A 643 -14.28 -39.85 10.14
C GLY A 643 -14.37 -38.41 10.68
N GLN A 644 -13.82 -38.14 11.87
CA GLN A 644 -13.83 -36.83 12.54
C GLN A 644 -12.50 -36.06 12.38
N ARG A 645 -11.46 -36.68 11.83
CA ARG A 645 -10.10 -36.10 11.75
C ARG A 645 -9.92 -35.05 10.65
N GLY A 646 -10.89 -34.91 9.74
CA GLY A 646 -10.93 -33.86 8.72
C GLY A 646 -11.50 -32.53 9.22
N GLY A 647 -11.77 -31.62 8.29
CA GLY A 647 -12.50 -30.37 8.56
C GLY A 647 -11.90 -29.55 9.72
N MET A 648 -12.75 -29.17 10.66
CA MET A 648 -12.38 -28.35 11.83
C MET A 648 -11.27 -28.96 12.71
N TYR A 649 -11.14 -30.29 12.78
CA TYR A 649 -10.09 -30.93 13.56
C TYR A 649 -8.71 -30.74 12.91
N ALA A 650 -8.60 -31.00 11.61
CA ALA A 650 -7.40 -30.70 10.82
C ALA A 650 -7.05 -29.20 10.82
N PHE A 651 -8.06 -28.33 10.74
CA PHE A 651 -7.88 -26.89 10.86
C PHE A 651 -7.35 -26.47 12.24
N SER A 652 -7.85 -27.08 13.31
CA SER A 652 -7.34 -26.87 14.68
C SER A 652 -5.88 -27.29 14.81
N TYR A 653 -5.52 -28.45 14.25
CA TYR A 653 -4.13 -28.89 14.20
C TYR A 653 -3.21 -27.88 13.50
N ALA A 654 -3.66 -27.38 12.35
CA ALA A 654 -2.92 -26.41 11.56
C ALA A 654 -2.71 -25.07 12.29
N ILE A 655 -3.74 -24.50 12.92
CA ILE A 655 -3.60 -23.20 13.60
C ILE A 655 -2.70 -23.28 14.84
N TRP A 656 -2.82 -24.36 15.62
CA TRP A 656 -2.03 -24.52 16.83
C TRP A 656 -0.57 -24.78 16.49
N SER A 657 -0.31 -25.51 15.39
CA SER A 657 1.02 -25.64 14.81
C SER A 657 1.60 -24.30 14.37
N LEU A 658 0.80 -23.44 13.72
CA LEU A 658 1.22 -22.08 13.37
C LEU A 658 1.64 -21.27 14.61
N TRP A 659 0.85 -21.31 15.69
CA TRP A 659 1.18 -20.61 16.94
C TRP A 659 2.45 -21.16 17.61
N ALA A 660 2.66 -22.47 17.59
CA ALA A 660 3.89 -23.10 18.07
C ALA A 660 5.12 -22.59 17.27
N ILE A 661 5.00 -22.52 15.93
CA ILE A 661 6.07 -21.98 15.08
C ILE A 661 6.30 -20.48 15.37
N ALA A 662 5.23 -19.69 15.50
CA ALA A 662 5.33 -18.27 15.81
C ALA A 662 5.99 -18.02 17.18
N ALA A 663 5.69 -18.85 18.18
CA ALA A 663 6.31 -18.80 19.50
C ALA A 663 7.81 -19.13 19.43
N GLY A 664 8.19 -20.19 18.70
CA GLY A 664 9.61 -20.52 18.45
C GLY A 664 10.36 -19.39 17.75
N ALA A 665 9.76 -18.79 16.72
CA ALA A 665 10.32 -17.64 16.00
C ALA A 665 10.45 -16.39 16.90
N LEU A 666 9.48 -16.14 17.78
CA LEU A 666 9.53 -15.05 18.76
C LEU A 666 10.69 -15.24 19.75
N VAL A 667 10.89 -16.45 20.28
CA VAL A 667 12.02 -16.75 21.19
C VAL A 667 13.35 -16.54 20.46
N ALA A 668 13.49 -17.06 19.24
CA ALA A 668 14.68 -16.83 18.42
C ALA A 668 14.97 -15.33 18.23
N ALA A 669 13.93 -14.54 17.94
CA ALA A 669 14.04 -13.10 17.77
C ALA A 669 14.44 -12.36 19.05
N LEU A 670 13.87 -12.71 20.21
CA LEU A 670 14.18 -12.10 21.50
C LEU A 670 15.63 -12.37 21.91
N VAL A 671 16.09 -13.61 21.77
CA VAL A 671 17.48 -13.99 22.07
C VAL A 671 18.44 -13.24 21.13
N ALA A 672 18.16 -13.21 19.83
CA ALA A 672 19.01 -12.48 18.87
C ALA A 672 19.02 -10.96 19.09
N ALA A 673 17.87 -10.35 19.41
CA ALA A 673 17.73 -8.91 19.64
C ALA A 673 18.44 -8.44 20.91
N SER A 674 18.50 -9.27 21.94
CA SER A 674 19.14 -8.94 23.23
C SER A 674 20.67 -8.98 23.15
N SER A 675 21.25 -9.88 22.35
CA SER A 675 22.71 -10.03 22.25
C SER A 675 23.37 -9.20 21.15
N ALA A 676 22.60 -8.71 20.16
CA ALA A 676 23.16 -8.12 18.95
C ALA A 676 23.29 -6.58 18.98
N ARG A 677 24.36 -6.07 18.36
CA ARG A 677 24.49 -4.64 18.02
C ARG A 677 23.52 -4.22 16.90
N PHE A 678 23.16 -5.16 16.03
CA PHE A 678 22.21 -5.01 14.91
C PHE A 678 20.90 -5.74 15.24
N ARG A 679 20.17 -5.22 16.24
CA ARG A 679 19.04 -5.93 16.87
C ARG A 679 17.97 -6.37 15.88
N LEU A 680 17.50 -5.46 15.00
CA LEU A 680 16.41 -5.77 14.08
C LEU A 680 16.83 -6.75 12.98
N PRO A 681 17.95 -6.56 12.25
CA PRO A 681 18.49 -7.56 11.33
C PRO A 681 18.70 -8.94 11.98
N ALA A 682 19.31 -8.99 13.17
CA ALA A 682 19.56 -10.25 13.86
C ALA A 682 18.25 -10.95 14.24
N ALA A 683 17.28 -10.21 14.77
CA ALA A 683 15.95 -10.71 15.09
C ALA A 683 15.20 -11.22 13.86
N LEU A 684 15.25 -10.48 12.74
CA LEU A 684 14.63 -10.86 11.48
C LEU A 684 15.23 -12.14 10.92
N ILE A 685 16.56 -12.24 10.87
CA ILE A 685 17.27 -13.44 10.41
C ILE A 685 16.91 -14.63 11.30
N ALA A 686 16.95 -14.45 12.62
CA ALA A 686 16.66 -15.51 13.58
C ALA A 686 15.21 -16.00 13.48
N ALA A 687 14.25 -15.07 13.42
CA ALA A 687 12.83 -15.39 13.25
C ALA A 687 12.54 -16.04 11.90
N GLY A 688 13.09 -15.50 10.80
CA GLY A 688 12.87 -16.01 9.45
C GLY A 688 13.40 -17.43 9.26
N ILE A 689 14.65 -17.67 9.67
CA ILE A 689 15.25 -19.02 9.62
C ILE A 689 14.54 -19.96 10.58
N GLY A 690 14.25 -19.52 11.81
CA GLY A 690 13.54 -20.33 12.80
C GLY A 690 12.14 -20.72 12.35
N ALA A 691 11.40 -19.79 11.75
CA ALA A 691 10.07 -20.03 11.18
C ALA A 691 10.12 -21.00 9.99
N LEU A 692 11.11 -20.87 9.09
CA LEU A 692 11.30 -21.79 7.97
C LEU A 692 11.64 -23.21 8.43
N LEU A 693 12.56 -23.35 9.39
CA LEU A 693 12.93 -24.64 9.95
C LEU A 693 11.75 -25.26 10.72
N GLY A 694 11.02 -24.45 11.50
CA GLY A 694 9.80 -24.87 12.19
C GLY A 694 8.70 -25.32 11.22
N LEU A 695 8.51 -24.61 10.11
CA LEU A 695 7.59 -25.01 9.05
C LEU A 695 8.02 -26.31 8.37
N GLY A 696 9.33 -26.47 8.11
CA GLY A 696 9.89 -27.71 7.58
C GLY A 696 9.68 -28.90 8.52
N ALA A 697 9.92 -28.71 9.81
CA ALA A 697 9.67 -29.71 10.84
C ALA A 697 8.19 -30.05 10.98
N ALA A 698 7.31 -29.04 11.00
CA ALA A 698 5.86 -29.25 10.99
C ALA A 698 5.42 -30.02 9.74
N THR A 699 5.93 -29.66 8.57
CA THR A 699 5.66 -30.37 7.31
C THR A 699 6.08 -31.83 7.41
N ALA A 700 7.25 -32.13 7.98
CA ALA A 700 7.72 -33.51 8.17
C ALA A 700 6.87 -34.28 9.18
N LEU A 701 6.53 -33.66 10.33
CA LEU A 701 5.70 -34.27 11.38
C LEU A 701 4.27 -34.55 10.89
N ILE A 702 3.65 -33.60 10.17
CA ILE A 702 2.36 -33.80 9.52
C ILE A 702 2.51 -34.92 8.49
N SER A 703 3.56 -34.92 7.68
CA SER A 703 3.70 -35.90 6.58
C SER A 703 3.94 -37.33 7.05
N ALA A 704 4.52 -37.49 8.25
CA ALA A 704 4.76 -38.77 8.92
C ALA A 704 3.71 -39.10 9.99
N ASP A 705 2.59 -38.38 10.02
CA ASP A 705 1.49 -38.62 10.95
C ASP A 705 0.99 -40.08 10.86
N GLY A 706 0.78 -40.72 12.02
CA GLY A 706 0.48 -42.15 12.14
C GLY A 706 1.69 -43.07 12.32
N CYS A 707 2.92 -42.59 12.10
CA CYS A 707 4.14 -43.38 12.33
C CYS A 707 4.61 -43.43 13.78
N VAL A 708 4.33 -42.39 14.57
CA VAL A 708 4.61 -42.33 16.00
C VAL A 708 3.28 -42.30 16.72
N GLN A 709 2.88 -43.41 17.32
CA GLN A 709 1.54 -43.60 17.90
C GLN A 709 1.09 -42.45 18.83
N PRO A 710 1.89 -42.00 19.81
CA PRO A 710 1.52 -40.88 20.69
C PRO A 710 1.34 -39.51 19.99
N LEU A 711 1.74 -39.40 18.72
CA LEU A 711 1.64 -38.18 17.91
C LEU A 711 0.67 -38.34 16.72
N SER A 712 -0.08 -39.43 16.65
CA SER A 712 -0.99 -39.70 15.54
C SER A 712 -2.27 -38.87 15.66
N VAL A 713 -2.45 -37.87 14.79
CA VAL A 713 -3.58 -36.94 14.81
C VAL A 713 -4.54 -37.22 13.66
N LEU A 714 -4.03 -37.32 12.44
CA LEU A 714 -4.83 -37.38 11.22
C LEU A 714 -5.00 -38.82 10.70
N ASN A 715 -4.04 -39.72 10.97
CA ASN A 715 -3.95 -41.06 10.42
C ASN A 715 -3.52 -42.07 11.50
N ASP A 716 -4.07 -43.29 11.45
CA ASP A 716 -3.69 -44.39 12.35
C ASP A 716 -2.58 -45.30 11.80
N SER A 717 -2.28 -45.18 10.51
CA SER A 717 -1.29 -46.02 9.83
C SER A 717 -0.06 -45.21 9.45
N CYS A 718 1.11 -45.80 9.64
CA CYS A 718 2.36 -45.20 9.21
C CYS A 718 2.48 -45.23 7.68
N THR A 719 2.03 -44.17 7.03
CA THR A 719 2.23 -43.96 5.58
C THR A 719 2.65 -42.53 5.33
N TRP A 720 3.73 -42.35 4.56
CA TRP A 720 4.17 -40.99 4.19
C TRP A 720 3.16 -40.35 3.25
N ARG A 721 2.55 -39.24 3.69
CA ARG A 721 1.57 -38.48 2.90
C ARG A 721 1.97 -37.01 2.96
N PRO A 722 2.20 -36.33 1.84
CA PRO A 722 2.61 -34.92 1.89
C PRO A 722 1.64 -34.04 2.67
N ALA A 723 2.16 -33.17 3.55
CA ALA A 723 1.34 -32.32 4.42
C ALA A 723 0.28 -31.49 3.67
N TRP A 724 0.59 -31.01 2.45
CA TRP A 724 -0.36 -30.26 1.63
C TRP A 724 -1.53 -31.11 1.12
N ARG A 725 -1.36 -32.43 0.96
CA ARG A 725 -2.46 -33.36 0.65
C ARG A 725 -3.29 -33.65 1.88
N GLN A 726 -2.66 -33.81 3.04
CA GLN A 726 -3.36 -34.08 4.30
C GLN A 726 -4.21 -32.88 4.75
N LEU A 727 -3.75 -31.66 4.50
CA LEU A 727 -4.42 -30.42 4.85
C LEU A 727 -5.01 -29.70 3.61
N GLN A 728 -5.43 -30.47 2.59
CA GLN A 728 -5.98 -29.93 1.35
C GLN A 728 -7.33 -29.23 1.55
N GLY A 729 -8.14 -29.70 2.51
CA GLY A 729 -9.43 -29.08 2.84
C GLY A 729 -9.28 -27.58 3.14
N GLY A 730 -9.95 -26.75 2.35
CA GLY A 730 -9.94 -25.29 2.49
C GLY A 730 -8.58 -24.60 2.33
N ASN A 731 -7.60 -25.24 1.67
CA ASN A 731 -6.22 -24.74 1.52
C ASN A 731 -5.54 -24.45 2.88
N THR A 732 -5.80 -25.30 3.88
CA THR A 732 -5.33 -25.09 5.26
C THR A 732 -3.80 -25.07 5.35
N PHE A 733 -3.10 -25.93 4.60
CA PHE A 733 -1.63 -25.90 4.54
C PHE A 733 -1.11 -24.58 4.00
N GLY A 734 -1.71 -24.08 2.90
CA GLY A 734 -1.38 -22.78 2.32
C GLY A 734 -1.51 -21.68 3.36
N LEU A 735 -2.62 -21.62 4.09
CA LEU A 735 -2.81 -20.65 5.17
C LEU A 735 -1.69 -20.70 6.22
N VAL A 736 -1.31 -21.88 6.71
CA VAL A 736 -0.22 -22.03 7.70
C VAL A 736 1.10 -21.56 7.10
N ALA A 737 1.48 -22.05 5.94
CA ALA A 737 2.76 -21.74 5.32
C ALA A 737 2.92 -20.22 5.06
N HIS A 738 1.91 -19.59 4.45
CA HIS A 738 1.91 -18.14 4.20
C HIS A 738 1.92 -17.33 5.50
N SER A 739 1.12 -17.74 6.50
CA SER A 739 1.06 -17.07 7.80
C SER A 739 2.36 -17.19 8.59
N THR A 740 3.02 -18.36 8.55
CA THR A 740 4.32 -18.56 9.19
C THR A 740 5.37 -17.59 8.64
N LEU A 741 5.43 -17.45 7.31
CA LEU A 741 6.34 -16.50 6.66
C LEU A 741 6.04 -15.06 7.06
N LEU A 742 4.76 -14.68 7.09
CA LEU A 742 4.30 -13.33 7.49
C LEU A 742 4.58 -13.03 8.97
N MET A 743 4.42 -14.01 9.87
CA MET A 743 4.60 -13.79 11.30
C MET A 743 6.07 -13.54 11.67
N ALA A 744 7.03 -14.10 10.93
CA ALA A 744 8.46 -13.91 11.19
C ALA A 744 8.90 -12.42 11.28
N PRO A 745 8.61 -11.53 10.30
CA PRO A 745 8.94 -10.12 10.44
C PRO A 745 8.14 -9.41 11.53
N VAL A 746 6.88 -9.80 11.77
CA VAL A 746 6.04 -9.20 12.82
C VAL A 746 6.62 -9.48 14.21
N VAL A 747 6.94 -10.75 14.50
CA VAL A 747 7.54 -11.12 15.79
C VAL A 747 8.94 -10.53 15.97
N ALA A 748 9.74 -10.41 14.90
CA ALA A 748 11.06 -9.80 14.96
C ALA A 748 11.01 -8.30 15.33
N VAL A 749 10.05 -7.54 14.76
CA VAL A 749 9.84 -6.14 15.10
C VAL A 749 9.37 -6.01 16.56
N ALA A 750 8.41 -6.82 16.98
CA ALA A 750 7.91 -6.84 18.36
C ALA A 750 9.02 -7.18 19.37
N ALA A 751 9.80 -8.24 19.11
CA ALA A 751 10.93 -8.66 19.94
C ALA A 751 12.00 -7.56 20.05
N THR A 752 12.29 -6.86 18.94
CA THR A 752 13.25 -5.76 18.94
C THR A 752 12.75 -4.58 19.78
N ALA A 753 11.47 -4.24 19.68
CA ALA A 753 10.86 -3.18 20.48
C ALA A 753 10.90 -3.52 21.98
N LEU A 754 10.51 -4.75 22.34
CA LEU A 754 10.57 -5.25 23.72
C LEU A 754 12.01 -5.22 24.26
N ALA A 755 12.98 -5.76 23.53
CA ALA A 755 14.38 -5.73 23.93
C ALA A 755 14.89 -4.28 24.11
N ALA A 756 14.47 -3.35 23.25
CA ALA A 756 14.82 -1.93 23.41
C ALA A 756 14.23 -1.30 24.69
N LEU A 757 12.98 -1.61 25.02
CA LEU A 757 12.30 -1.13 26.23
C LEU A 757 12.95 -1.68 27.50
N PHE A 758 13.26 -2.99 27.56
CA PHE A 758 13.89 -3.61 28.73
C PHE A 758 15.37 -3.20 28.92
N HIS A 759 16.07 -2.83 27.85
CA HIS A 759 17.47 -2.38 27.96
C HIS A 759 17.65 -1.00 28.61
N LEU A 760 16.63 -0.13 28.59
CA LEU A 760 16.68 1.20 29.20
C LEU A 760 16.81 1.13 30.73
N PRO A 761 15.93 0.43 31.48
CA PRO A 761 16.07 0.31 32.93
C PRO A 761 17.30 -0.50 33.32
N TRP A 762 17.64 -1.57 32.59
CA TRP A 762 18.84 -2.38 32.88
C TRP A 762 20.14 -1.55 32.83
N ARG A 763 20.25 -0.63 31.86
CA ARG A 763 21.38 0.30 31.79
C ARG A 763 21.37 1.34 32.90
N ALA A 764 20.20 1.87 33.27
CA ALA A 764 20.09 2.84 34.34
C ALA A 764 20.49 2.26 35.70
N ILE A 765 20.14 0.98 35.95
CA ILE A 765 20.51 0.25 37.15
C ILE A 765 22.03 0.02 37.18
N HIS A 766 22.61 -0.62 36.15
CA HIS A 766 24.03 -0.96 36.16
C HIS A 766 25.00 0.19 35.85
N ALA A 767 24.52 1.34 35.37
CA ALA A 767 25.36 2.52 35.20
C ALA A 767 25.82 3.10 36.56
N LYS A 768 25.10 2.82 37.65
CA LYS A 768 25.52 3.22 39.00
C LYS A 768 26.62 2.33 39.59
N ASP A 769 26.69 1.06 39.17
CA ASP A 769 27.61 0.09 39.78
C ASP A 769 28.93 -0.10 39.01
N ARG A 770 29.05 0.49 37.80
CA ARG A 770 30.28 0.36 37.00
C ARG A 770 31.26 1.47 37.29
N ALA A 771 32.20 1.19 38.20
CA ALA A 771 33.50 1.86 38.21
C ALA A 771 34.18 1.69 36.83
N PRO A 772 34.95 2.69 36.34
CA PRO A 772 35.60 2.63 35.04
C PRO A 772 36.60 1.47 35.01
N ALA A 773 36.19 0.35 34.40
CA ALA A 773 37.05 -0.80 34.21
C ALA A 773 38.20 -0.42 33.26
N PRO A 774 39.46 -0.79 33.56
CA PRO A 774 40.60 -0.57 32.68
C PRO A 774 40.32 -1.14 31.28
N GLN A 775 40.60 -0.37 30.23
CA GLN A 775 40.46 -0.86 28.85
C GLN A 775 41.35 -2.11 28.68
N PRO A 776 40.79 -3.27 28.31
CA PRO A 776 41.61 -4.44 28.03
C PRO A 776 42.50 -4.14 26.82
N VAL A 777 43.81 -4.18 27.03
CA VAL A 777 44.84 -4.07 25.99
C VAL A 777 44.52 -5.13 24.94
N ALA A 778 44.29 -4.69 23.70
CA ALA A 778 43.86 -5.55 22.61
C ALA A 778 44.97 -6.55 22.24
N THR A 779 44.90 -7.75 22.78
CA THR A 779 45.75 -8.86 22.36
C THR A 779 45.44 -9.22 20.90
N SER A 780 46.48 -9.21 20.07
CA SER A 780 46.46 -9.55 18.65
C SER A 780 46.01 -11.00 18.48
N ALA A 781 44.75 -11.18 18.07
CA ALA A 781 44.21 -12.51 17.80
C ALA A 781 44.99 -13.20 16.66
N PRO A 782 45.35 -14.48 16.79
CA PRO A 782 46.11 -15.23 15.79
C PRO A 782 45.33 -15.32 14.46
N ALA A 783 46.04 -15.08 13.36
CA ALA A 783 45.51 -15.15 12.01
C ALA A 783 45.21 -16.63 11.63
N LEU A 784 44.00 -17.09 11.91
CA LEU A 784 43.51 -18.39 11.44
C LEU A 784 43.42 -18.40 9.90
N THR A 785 44.15 -19.34 9.30
CA THR A 785 44.37 -19.50 7.86
C THR A 785 43.16 -20.14 7.14
N GLY A 786 42.57 -19.38 6.22
CA GLY A 786 42.24 -19.77 4.83
C GLY A 786 41.21 -20.86 4.48
N GLY A 787 40.95 -21.88 5.30
CA GLY A 787 40.31 -23.12 4.80
C GLY A 787 38.76 -23.20 4.79
N ARG A 788 38.05 -22.34 5.54
CA ARG A 788 36.59 -22.51 5.81
C ARG A 788 35.67 -21.56 5.03
N TYR A 789 36.18 -20.84 4.04
CA TYR A 789 35.42 -19.80 3.33
C TYR A 789 34.38 -20.34 2.35
N ALA A 790 34.61 -21.51 1.74
CA ALA A 790 33.67 -22.07 0.74
C ALA A 790 32.32 -22.50 1.35
N GLY A 791 32.33 -23.10 2.56
CA GLY A 791 31.10 -23.55 3.23
C GLY A 791 30.18 -22.41 3.70
N ALA A 792 30.75 -21.25 4.06
CA ALA A 792 29.98 -20.07 4.47
C ALA A 792 29.30 -19.37 3.28
N VAL A 793 29.90 -19.41 2.08
CA VAL A 793 29.34 -18.78 0.87
C VAL A 793 28.21 -19.63 0.27
N LEU A 794 28.33 -20.96 0.27
CA LEU A 794 27.27 -21.88 -0.20
C LEU A 794 26.03 -21.84 0.72
N SER A 795 26.21 -21.74 2.04
CA SER A 795 25.11 -21.59 3.00
C SER A 795 24.45 -20.19 2.95
N ALA A 796 25.19 -19.14 2.56
CA ALA A 796 24.68 -17.78 2.41
C ALA A 796 23.69 -17.61 1.25
N ALA A 797 23.86 -18.36 0.16
CA ALA A 797 22.96 -18.33 -0.99
C ALA A 797 21.81 -19.35 -0.87
N GLY A 798 22.07 -20.53 -0.29
CA GLY A 798 21.10 -21.62 -0.23
C GLY A 798 19.82 -21.29 0.56
N VAL A 799 19.94 -20.71 1.76
CA VAL A 799 18.78 -20.44 2.62
C VAL A 799 17.81 -19.41 2.01
N PRO A 800 18.26 -18.23 1.52
CA PRO A 800 17.40 -17.30 0.80
C PRO A 800 16.78 -17.89 -0.47
N CYS A 801 17.53 -18.68 -1.24
CA CYS A 801 17.00 -19.30 -2.47
C CYS A 801 15.90 -20.32 -2.16
N VAL A 802 16.08 -21.17 -1.14
CA VAL A 802 15.03 -22.10 -0.69
C VAL A 802 13.82 -21.34 -0.20
N ALA A 803 13.98 -20.26 0.58
CA ALA A 803 12.86 -19.46 1.03
C ALA A 803 12.09 -18.78 -0.10
N LEU A 804 12.79 -18.21 -1.08
CA LEU A 804 12.20 -17.60 -2.26
C LEU A 804 11.52 -18.65 -3.14
N ALA A 805 12.11 -19.83 -3.30
CA ALA A 805 11.50 -20.95 -4.01
C ALA A 805 10.22 -21.41 -3.30
N THR A 806 10.23 -21.55 -1.96
CA THR A 806 9.04 -21.87 -1.17
C THR A 806 7.97 -20.80 -1.36
N ALA A 807 8.31 -19.51 -1.27
CA ALA A 807 7.35 -18.44 -1.51
C ALA A 807 6.79 -18.46 -2.94
N ALA A 808 7.63 -18.71 -3.95
CA ALA A 808 7.22 -18.80 -5.35
C ALA A 808 6.32 -20.02 -5.61
N VAL A 809 6.61 -21.18 -5.03
CA VAL A 809 5.77 -22.39 -5.13
C VAL A 809 4.42 -22.16 -4.46
N LEU A 810 4.40 -21.52 -3.28
CA LEU A 810 3.17 -21.16 -2.59
C LEU A 810 2.32 -20.20 -3.45
N MET A 811 2.94 -19.19 -4.06
CA MET A 811 2.24 -18.30 -5.00
C MET A 811 1.73 -19.03 -6.24
N ALA A 812 2.51 -19.94 -6.80
CA ALA A 812 2.11 -20.71 -7.99
C ALA A 812 0.92 -21.63 -7.70
N GLY A 813 0.84 -22.20 -6.49
CA GLY A 813 -0.30 -23.02 -6.07
C GLY A 813 -1.63 -22.26 -5.99
N ASP A 814 -1.57 -20.94 -5.75
CA ASP A 814 -2.75 -20.07 -5.68
C ASP A 814 -2.97 -19.25 -6.97
N ALA A 815 -2.14 -19.45 -8.00
CA ALA A 815 -2.11 -18.60 -9.18
C ALA A 815 -3.47 -18.55 -9.91
N GLU A 816 -4.16 -19.67 -10.06
CA GLU A 816 -5.46 -19.75 -10.75
C GLU A 816 -6.51 -18.85 -10.06
N ALA A 817 -6.61 -18.90 -8.74
CA ALA A 817 -7.51 -18.03 -7.96
C ALA A 817 -7.06 -16.56 -8.00
N GLN A 818 -5.76 -16.29 -8.07
CA GLN A 818 -5.20 -14.94 -8.09
C GLN A 818 -5.34 -14.23 -9.46
N PHE A 819 -5.43 -14.99 -10.55
CA PHE A 819 -5.63 -14.46 -11.91
C PHE A 819 -7.10 -14.31 -12.30
N ALA A 820 -8.01 -15.02 -11.64
CA ALA A 820 -9.44 -14.85 -11.83
C ALA A 820 -9.88 -13.42 -11.44
N THR A 821 -10.80 -12.84 -12.21
CA THR A 821 -11.37 -11.53 -11.87
C THR A 821 -12.33 -11.65 -10.70
N LYS A 822 -12.56 -10.57 -9.96
CA LYS A 822 -13.54 -10.58 -8.86
C LYS A 822 -14.91 -11.06 -9.30
N ALA A 823 -15.37 -10.67 -10.49
CA ALA A 823 -16.64 -11.15 -11.02
C ALA A 823 -16.68 -12.66 -11.25
N GLN A 824 -15.55 -13.29 -11.61
CA GLN A 824 -15.45 -14.75 -11.76
C GLN A 824 -15.38 -15.49 -10.42
N LEU A 825 -14.86 -14.82 -9.39
CA LEU A 825 -14.69 -15.42 -8.06
C LEU A 825 -15.96 -15.34 -7.19
N VAL A 826 -16.86 -14.38 -7.44
CA VAL A 826 -18.07 -14.23 -6.62
C VAL A 826 -19.05 -15.37 -6.93
N THR A 827 -19.19 -16.28 -5.98
CA THR A 827 -20.19 -17.37 -6.00
C THR A 827 -21.31 -17.11 -5.00
N ALA A 828 -22.45 -17.81 -5.16
CA ALA A 828 -23.56 -17.74 -4.19
C ALA A 828 -23.12 -18.19 -2.79
N ALA A 829 -22.24 -19.19 -2.70
CA ALA A 829 -21.66 -19.63 -1.43
C ALA A 829 -20.81 -18.53 -0.77
N MET A 830 -19.98 -17.82 -1.54
CA MET A 830 -19.17 -16.72 -1.02
C MET A 830 -20.01 -15.53 -0.57
N GLN A 831 -21.06 -15.17 -1.32
CA GLN A 831 -21.99 -14.12 -0.93
C GLN A 831 -22.70 -14.48 0.37
N THR A 832 -23.24 -15.69 0.48
CA THR A 832 -23.91 -16.18 1.70
C THR A 832 -22.96 -16.19 2.89
N ALA A 833 -21.72 -16.71 2.72
CA ALA A 833 -20.70 -16.67 3.76
C ALA A 833 -20.37 -15.23 4.18
N PHE A 834 -20.28 -14.28 3.24
CA PHE A 834 -20.07 -12.88 3.56
C PHE A 834 -21.26 -12.29 4.36
N GLN A 835 -22.49 -12.54 3.91
CA GLN A 835 -23.70 -12.07 4.62
C GLN A 835 -23.79 -12.64 6.03
N GLN A 836 -23.40 -13.90 6.23
CA GLN A 836 -23.35 -14.54 7.55
C GLN A 836 -22.26 -13.94 8.44
N THR A 837 -21.06 -13.70 7.90
CA THR A 837 -19.91 -13.19 8.68
C THR A 837 -19.98 -11.69 8.99
N ALA A 838 -20.37 -10.87 8.02
CA ALA A 838 -20.42 -9.43 8.17
C ALA A 838 -21.78 -8.96 8.74
N GLY A 839 -22.81 -9.80 8.61
CA GLY A 839 -24.21 -9.38 8.75
C GLY A 839 -24.63 -8.45 7.61
N LEU A 840 -25.93 -8.42 7.29
CA LEU A 840 -26.51 -7.31 6.54
C LEU A 840 -27.25 -6.43 7.54
N PRO A 841 -26.67 -5.30 7.99
CA PRO A 841 -27.32 -4.46 8.99
C PRO A 841 -28.67 -3.99 8.44
N VAL A 842 -29.75 -4.36 9.11
CA VAL A 842 -31.09 -3.79 8.88
C VAL A 842 -31.08 -2.42 9.55
N LEU A 843 -30.69 -1.40 8.78
CA LEU A 843 -30.72 -0.04 9.28
C LEU A 843 -32.16 0.50 9.17
N PRO A 844 -32.67 1.20 10.20
CA PRO A 844 -33.94 1.89 10.09
C PRO A 844 -33.81 2.98 9.01
N VAL A 845 -34.52 2.79 7.90
CA VAL A 845 -34.59 3.77 6.80
C VAL A 845 -35.89 4.56 6.89
N SER A 846 -35.86 5.83 6.46
CA SER A 846 -37.06 6.64 6.33
C SER A 846 -38.05 6.02 5.33
N ARG A 847 -39.35 6.35 5.44
CA ARG A 847 -40.36 5.86 4.49
C ARG A 847 -40.02 6.25 3.05
N ASP A 848 -39.51 7.46 2.84
CA ASP A 848 -39.10 7.96 1.54
C ASP A 848 -37.86 7.22 0.98
N MET A 849 -36.83 6.98 1.81
CA MET A 849 -35.67 6.19 1.39
C MET A 849 -36.07 4.76 1.03
N ARG A 850 -36.93 4.13 1.85
CA ARG A 850 -37.47 2.79 1.55
C ARG A 850 -38.20 2.77 0.22
N ARG A 851 -39.04 3.77 -0.04
CA ARG A 851 -39.73 3.96 -1.33
C ARG A 851 -38.74 4.03 -2.48
N ARG A 852 -37.68 4.86 -2.38
CA ARG A 852 -36.62 4.97 -3.40
C ARG A 852 -35.86 3.65 -3.63
N GLN A 853 -35.58 2.91 -2.56
CA GLN A 853 -34.88 1.61 -2.64
C GLN A 853 -35.75 0.53 -3.30
N VAL A 854 -37.01 0.40 -2.86
CA VAL A 854 -37.97 -0.55 -3.45
C VAL A 854 -38.30 -0.18 -4.90
N HIS A 855 -38.46 1.11 -5.20
CA HIS A 855 -38.67 1.59 -6.57
C HIS A 855 -37.49 1.20 -7.48
N ALA A 856 -36.25 1.41 -7.02
CA ALA A 856 -35.06 1.02 -7.76
C ALA A 856 -34.96 -0.50 -7.95
N TRP A 857 -35.23 -1.29 -6.91
CA TRP A 857 -35.28 -2.76 -6.97
C TRP A 857 -36.30 -3.25 -8.00
N TYR A 858 -37.50 -2.69 -7.96
CA TYR A 858 -38.62 -3.04 -8.84
C TYR A 858 -38.30 -2.70 -10.30
N ARG A 859 -37.76 -1.50 -10.55
CA ARG A 859 -37.37 -1.02 -11.88
C ARG A 859 -36.27 -1.87 -12.52
N LEU A 860 -35.25 -2.26 -11.75
CA LEU A 860 -34.01 -2.86 -12.28
C LEU A 860 -34.07 -4.38 -12.47
N GLY A 861 -35.26 -4.98 -12.43
CA GLY A 861 -35.47 -6.42 -12.65
C GLY A 861 -36.50 -7.06 -11.70
N GLY A 862 -36.80 -6.41 -10.57
CA GLY A 862 -37.75 -6.94 -9.59
C GLY A 862 -39.16 -7.12 -10.15
N ARG A 863 -39.63 -6.17 -10.97
CA ARG A 863 -40.93 -6.26 -11.67
C ARG A 863 -40.99 -7.47 -12.59
N TYR A 864 -39.93 -7.72 -13.37
CA TYR A 864 -39.88 -8.88 -14.26
C TYR A 864 -40.07 -10.18 -13.48
N LEU A 865 -39.36 -10.34 -12.35
CA LEU A 865 -39.46 -11.52 -11.50
C LEU A 865 -40.87 -11.71 -10.92
N LEU A 866 -41.49 -10.64 -10.40
CA LEU A 866 -42.84 -10.70 -9.83
C LEU A 866 -43.92 -10.93 -10.89
N ASP A 867 -43.84 -10.25 -12.03
CA ASP A 867 -44.79 -10.42 -13.13
C ASP A 867 -44.74 -11.85 -13.67
N HIS A 868 -43.55 -12.46 -13.79
CA HIS A 868 -43.41 -13.85 -14.21
C HIS A 868 -43.90 -14.83 -13.13
N ALA A 869 -43.57 -14.64 -11.86
CA ALA A 869 -44.06 -15.50 -10.78
C ALA A 869 -45.60 -15.50 -10.71
N THR A 870 -46.20 -14.30 -10.70
CA THR A 870 -47.66 -14.15 -10.60
C THR A 870 -48.39 -14.61 -11.86
N ARG A 871 -47.84 -14.37 -13.06
CA ARG A 871 -48.42 -14.83 -14.33
C ARG A 871 -48.45 -16.36 -14.41
N ASN A 872 -47.34 -17.03 -14.07
CA ASN A 872 -47.31 -18.50 -14.08
C ASN A 872 -48.27 -19.10 -13.03
N GLY A 873 -48.34 -18.51 -11.83
CA GLY A 873 -49.31 -18.92 -10.81
C GLY A 873 -50.77 -18.77 -11.27
N ARG A 874 -51.15 -17.61 -11.82
CA ARG A 874 -52.50 -17.38 -12.37
C ARG A 874 -52.82 -18.32 -13.53
N TRP A 875 -51.82 -18.64 -14.36
CA TRP A 875 -52.00 -19.57 -15.47
C TRP A 875 -52.27 -21.00 -14.98
N ILE A 876 -51.53 -21.47 -13.96
CA ILE A 876 -51.81 -22.76 -13.30
C ILE A 876 -53.24 -22.78 -12.75
N VAL A 877 -53.65 -21.73 -12.00
CA VAL A 877 -55.02 -21.61 -11.48
C VAL A 877 -56.05 -21.68 -12.61
N THR A 878 -55.82 -20.97 -13.71
CA THR A 878 -56.74 -20.95 -14.85
C THR A 878 -56.87 -22.34 -15.50
N LEU A 879 -55.75 -23.04 -15.70
CA LEU A 879 -55.74 -24.41 -16.23
C LEU A 879 -56.49 -25.38 -15.30
N LEU A 880 -56.22 -25.34 -14.00
CA LEU A 880 -56.91 -26.17 -13.00
C LEU A 880 -58.41 -25.87 -12.96
N HIS A 881 -58.80 -24.59 -12.96
CA HIS A 881 -60.22 -24.19 -13.01
C HIS A 881 -60.91 -24.66 -14.29
N SER A 882 -60.23 -24.61 -15.44
CA SER A 882 -60.79 -25.12 -16.71
C SER A 882 -61.02 -26.63 -16.67
N ALA A 883 -60.07 -27.40 -16.11
CA ALA A 883 -60.23 -28.84 -15.94
C ALA A 883 -61.40 -29.21 -15.01
N VAL A 884 -61.55 -28.49 -13.89
CA VAL A 884 -62.67 -28.68 -12.96
C VAL A 884 -64.02 -28.34 -13.61
N ARG A 885 -64.09 -27.24 -14.37
CA ARG A 885 -65.32 -26.80 -15.04
C ARG A 885 -65.80 -27.81 -16.09
N ASP A 886 -64.88 -28.43 -16.82
CA ASP A 886 -65.18 -29.42 -17.85
C ASP A 886 -65.61 -30.79 -17.28
N ARG A 887 -65.85 -30.88 -15.96
CA ARG A 887 -66.14 -32.11 -15.19
C ARG A 887 -65.09 -33.21 -15.36
N ARG A 888 -63.89 -32.87 -15.83
CA ARG A 888 -62.73 -33.75 -15.85
C ARG A 888 -62.05 -33.65 -14.48
N LEU A 889 -62.69 -34.28 -13.48
CA LEU A 889 -62.17 -34.36 -12.11
C LEU A 889 -60.88 -35.19 -12.03
N GLU A 890 -60.52 -35.91 -13.10
CA GLU A 890 -59.27 -36.66 -13.19
C GLU A 890 -58.14 -35.76 -13.68
N ILE A 891 -57.07 -35.67 -12.88
CA ILE A 891 -55.80 -35.06 -13.30
C ILE A 891 -55.25 -35.91 -14.46
N THR A 892 -55.41 -35.41 -15.69
CA THR A 892 -54.99 -36.12 -16.89
C THR A 892 -53.53 -35.83 -17.25
N ALA A 893 -52.90 -36.77 -17.97
CA ALA A 893 -51.57 -36.57 -18.56
C ALA A 893 -51.48 -35.30 -19.43
N ASP A 894 -52.55 -34.96 -20.17
CA ASP A 894 -52.62 -33.73 -20.98
C ASP A 894 -52.58 -32.46 -20.12
N LEU A 895 -53.32 -32.43 -19.00
CA LEU A 895 -53.26 -31.31 -18.05
C LEU A 895 -51.86 -31.16 -17.45
N MET A 896 -51.24 -32.28 -17.03
CA MET A 896 -49.89 -32.26 -16.48
C MET A 896 -48.86 -31.78 -17.50
N ALA A 897 -48.95 -32.24 -18.75
CA ALA A 897 -48.12 -31.78 -19.85
C ALA A 897 -48.29 -30.27 -20.12
N LYS A 898 -49.52 -29.76 -20.01
CA LYS A 898 -49.82 -28.32 -20.11
C LYS A 898 -49.28 -27.54 -18.92
N VAL A 899 -49.28 -28.05 -17.70
CA VAL A 899 -48.78 -27.33 -16.52
C VAL A 899 -47.25 -27.32 -16.43
N ARG A 900 -46.59 -28.34 -16.99
CA ARG A 900 -45.13 -28.53 -16.97
C ARG A 900 -44.31 -27.27 -17.31
N PRO A 901 -44.60 -26.47 -18.35
CA PRO A 901 -43.88 -25.23 -18.64
C PRO A 901 -43.96 -24.20 -17.50
N ALA A 902 -45.11 -24.08 -16.82
CA ALA A 902 -45.22 -23.17 -15.68
C ALA A 902 -44.42 -23.64 -14.47
N CYS A 903 -44.35 -24.95 -14.21
CA CYS A 903 -43.47 -25.48 -13.16
C CYS A 903 -42.00 -25.14 -13.44
N ARG A 904 -41.55 -25.32 -14.68
CA ARG A 904 -40.20 -24.93 -15.11
C ARG A 904 -39.98 -23.42 -14.97
N ASN A 905 -40.93 -22.61 -15.42
CA ASN A 905 -40.81 -21.16 -15.34
C ASN A 905 -40.80 -20.66 -13.90
N MET A 906 -41.63 -21.22 -13.01
CA MET A 906 -41.61 -20.89 -11.59
C MET A 906 -40.26 -21.26 -10.97
N MET A 907 -39.70 -22.44 -11.26
CA MET A 907 -38.36 -22.81 -10.82
C MET A 907 -37.28 -21.84 -11.34
N ASN A 908 -37.36 -21.44 -12.60
CA ASN A 908 -36.45 -20.46 -13.20
C ASN A 908 -36.57 -19.08 -12.52
N VAL A 909 -37.75 -18.67 -12.06
CA VAL A 909 -37.91 -17.42 -11.31
C VAL A 909 -37.39 -17.58 -9.87
N ALA A 910 -37.70 -18.71 -9.22
CA ALA A 910 -37.28 -19.00 -7.85
C ALA A 910 -35.75 -19.18 -7.70
N SER A 911 -35.03 -19.54 -8.77
CA SER A 911 -33.57 -19.60 -8.76
C SER A 911 -32.91 -18.22 -8.64
N TRP A 912 -33.64 -17.13 -8.88
CA TRP A 912 -33.13 -15.76 -8.68
C TRP A 912 -33.19 -15.29 -7.23
N GLU A 913 -34.05 -15.87 -6.39
CA GLU A 913 -34.22 -15.43 -5.01
C GLU A 913 -32.92 -15.35 -4.18
N PRO A 914 -31.99 -16.34 -4.22
CA PRO A 914 -30.75 -16.27 -3.45
C PRO A 914 -29.64 -15.42 -4.09
N VAL A 915 -29.76 -15.07 -5.38
CA VAL A 915 -28.68 -14.44 -6.17
C VAL A 915 -28.98 -13.02 -6.61
N TYR A 916 -30.26 -12.64 -6.68
CA TYR A 916 -30.71 -11.29 -7.00
C TYR A 916 -30.68 -10.37 -5.76
N PHE A 917 -30.98 -9.09 -5.92
CA PHE A 917 -31.09 -8.16 -4.81
C PHE A 917 -32.19 -8.59 -3.84
N GLN A 918 -31.93 -8.47 -2.53
CA GLN A 918 -32.97 -8.55 -1.50
C GLN A 918 -33.92 -7.36 -1.64
N ILE A 919 -35.22 -7.61 -1.49
CA ILE A 919 -36.22 -6.54 -1.50
C ILE A 919 -35.94 -5.61 -0.31
N PRO A 920 -35.74 -4.30 -0.53
CA PRO A 920 -35.51 -3.32 0.54
C PRO A 920 -36.74 -3.04 1.43
N ASP A 921 -37.59 -4.04 1.67
CA ASP A 921 -38.65 -4.05 2.65
C ASP A 921 -38.69 -5.44 3.31
N PRO A 922 -38.50 -5.55 4.64
CA PRO A 922 -38.39 -6.85 5.31
C PRO A 922 -39.63 -7.74 5.17
N ALA A 923 -40.84 -7.15 5.11
CA ALA A 923 -42.07 -7.93 5.00
C ALA A 923 -42.23 -8.49 3.58
N ALA A 924 -41.99 -7.66 2.56
CA ALA A 924 -41.97 -8.13 1.17
C ALA A 924 -40.86 -9.17 0.93
N GLN A 925 -39.66 -8.95 1.48
CA GLN A 925 -38.55 -9.92 1.39
C GLN A 925 -38.90 -11.26 2.04
N ALA A 926 -39.60 -11.26 3.18
CA ALA A 926 -40.02 -12.50 3.84
C ALA A 926 -40.97 -13.32 2.96
N SER A 927 -41.96 -12.67 2.33
CA SER A 927 -42.88 -13.33 1.41
C SER A 927 -42.20 -13.81 0.13
N TRP A 928 -41.28 -13.02 -0.42
CA TRP A 928 -40.48 -13.42 -1.59
C TRP A 928 -39.57 -14.62 -1.29
N HIS A 929 -38.95 -14.64 -0.12
CA HIS A 929 -38.15 -15.77 0.35
C HIS A 929 -38.99 -17.04 0.48
N ARG A 930 -40.21 -16.94 1.04
CA ARG A 930 -41.14 -18.07 1.13
C ARG A 930 -41.55 -18.58 -0.24
N PHE A 931 -41.87 -17.71 -1.20
CA PHE A 931 -42.09 -18.10 -2.60
C PHE A 931 -40.91 -18.94 -3.13
N GLY A 932 -39.68 -18.47 -2.93
CA GLY A 932 -38.48 -19.20 -3.35
C GLY A 932 -38.36 -20.59 -2.69
N LEU A 933 -38.63 -20.70 -1.39
CA LEU A 933 -38.61 -21.98 -0.66
C LEU A 933 -39.69 -22.95 -1.14
N ASP A 934 -40.93 -22.47 -1.28
CA ASP A 934 -42.07 -23.29 -1.69
C ASP A 934 -41.87 -23.84 -3.11
N VAL A 935 -41.39 -23.02 -4.06
CA VAL A 935 -41.08 -23.47 -5.42
C VAL A 935 -39.89 -24.44 -5.44
N ARG A 936 -38.83 -24.21 -4.65
CA ARG A 936 -37.70 -25.15 -4.60
C ARG A 936 -38.09 -26.51 -4.04
N SER A 937 -39.06 -26.54 -3.13
CA SER A 937 -39.63 -27.77 -2.57
C SER A 937 -40.57 -28.47 -3.56
N ALA A 938 -41.55 -27.75 -4.11
CA ALA A 938 -42.63 -28.34 -4.91
C ALA A 938 -42.33 -28.45 -6.43
N GLY A 939 -41.49 -27.57 -6.97
CA GLY A 939 -41.19 -27.46 -8.40
C GLY A 939 -40.59 -28.73 -9.02
N PRO A 940 -39.52 -29.31 -8.44
CA PRO A 940 -38.95 -30.56 -8.94
C PRO A 940 -39.96 -31.70 -8.97
N THR A 941 -40.77 -31.82 -7.91
CA THR A 941 -41.84 -32.81 -7.82
C THR A 941 -42.91 -32.58 -8.88
N CYS A 942 -43.29 -31.33 -9.17
CA CYS A 942 -44.21 -31.04 -10.28
C CYS A 942 -43.64 -31.52 -11.62
N LEU A 943 -42.38 -31.19 -11.92
CA LEU A 943 -41.76 -31.58 -13.20
C LEU A 943 -41.69 -33.11 -13.33
N GLN A 944 -41.24 -33.78 -12.27
CA GLN A 944 -41.18 -35.24 -12.21
C GLN A 944 -42.56 -35.87 -12.37
N ALA A 945 -43.55 -35.35 -11.65
CA ALA A 945 -44.92 -35.85 -11.72
C ALA A 945 -45.52 -35.65 -13.12
N ALA A 946 -45.24 -34.53 -13.78
CA ALA A 946 -45.68 -34.30 -15.14
C ALA A 946 -44.97 -35.19 -16.17
N ASP A 947 -43.68 -35.49 -15.97
CA ASP A 947 -42.90 -36.36 -16.84
C ASP A 947 -43.29 -37.85 -16.68
N HIS A 948 -43.72 -38.27 -15.49
CA HIS A 948 -44.12 -39.65 -15.19
C HIS A 948 -45.63 -39.88 -15.09
N THR A 949 -46.43 -38.84 -15.31
CA THR A 949 -47.89 -38.86 -15.14
C THR A 949 -48.36 -39.33 -13.75
N ASP A 950 -47.60 -38.97 -12.71
CA ASP A 950 -47.92 -39.31 -11.31
C ASP A 950 -48.92 -38.30 -10.73
N VAL A 951 -50.18 -38.71 -10.64
CA VAL A 951 -51.29 -37.86 -10.24
C VAL A 951 -51.18 -37.37 -8.78
N ASP A 952 -50.73 -38.24 -7.87
CA ASP A 952 -50.68 -37.93 -6.44
C ASP A 952 -49.54 -36.95 -6.13
N ALA A 953 -48.37 -37.21 -6.73
CA ALA A 953 -47.23 -36.30 -6.66
C ALA A 953 -47.57 -34.95 -7.32
N PHE A 954 -48.29 -34.97 -8.45
CA PHE A 954 -48.73 -33.77 -9.13
C PHE A 954 -49.66 -32.94 -8.24
N GLY A 955 -50.71 -33.54 -7.68
CA GLY A 955 -51.65 -32.85 -6.78
C GLY A 955 -50.96 -32.21 -5.57
N THR A 956 -50.05 -32.95 -4.93
CA THR A 956 -49.26 -32.46 -3.79
C THR A 956 -48.37 -31.27 -4.19
N SER A 957 -47.67 -31.38 -5.32
CA SER A 957 -46.80 -30.31 -5.82
C SER A 957 -47.59 -29.07 -6.24
N MET A 958 -48.80 -29.22 -6.77
CA MET A 958 -49.67 -28.10 -7.15
C MET A 958 -50.07 -27.25 -5.95
N MET A 959 -50.42 -27.87 -4.82
CA MET A 959 -50.72 -27.11 -3.59
C MET A 959 -49.53 -26.25 -3.17
N GLY A 960 -48.32 -26.81 -3.18
CA GLY A 960 -47.10 -26.05 -2.87
C GLY A 960 -46.84 -24.90 -3.85
N LEU A 961 -47.04 -25.09 -5.16
CA LEU A 961 -46.88 -24.03 -6.16
C LEU A 961 -47.97 -22.95 -6.07
N LEU A 962 -49.20 -23.30 -5.67
CA LEU A 962 -50.26 -22.33 -5.43
C LEU A 962 -49.96 -21.47 -4.19
N THR A 963 -49.51 -22.08 -3.09
CA THR A 963 -49.01 -21.34 -1.91
C THR A 963 -47.84 -20.42 -2.29
N ALA A 964 -46.93 -20.89 -3.14
CA ALA A 964 -45.87 -20.04 -3.66
C ALA A 964 -46.43 -18.83 -4.44
N ALA A 965 -47.40 -19.06 -5.34
CA ALA A 965 -48.03 -17.98 -6.10
C ALA A 965 -48.71 -16.94 -5.21
N GLU A 966 -49.36 -17.37 -4.12
CA GLU A 966 -49.91 -16.48 -3.09
C GLU A 966 -48.83 -15.63 -2.43
N ASN A 967 -47.69 -16.23 -2.07
CA ASN A 967 -46.53 -15.52 -1.52
C ASN A 967 -45.94 -14.48 -2.51
N ALA A 968 -45.92 -14.78 -3.80
CA ALA A 968 -45.51 -13.82 -4.84
C ALA A 968 -46.51 -12.66 -5.00
N ILE A 969 -47.82 -12.94 -4.92
CA ILE A 969 -48.88 -11.91 -4.94
C ILE A 969 -48.78 -11.01 -3.71
N ASP A 970 -48.62 -11.59 -2.50
CA ASP A 970 -48.44 -10.83 -1.26
C ASP A 970 -47.21 -9.93 -1.33
N THR A 971 -46.10 -10.44 -1.90
CA THR A 971 -44.90 -9.63 -2.16
C THR A 971 -45.23 -8.42 -3.06
N SER A 972 -45.95 -8.62 -4.16
CA SER A 972 -46.36 -7.55 -5.08
C SER A 972 -47.23 -6.51 -4.38
N ILE A 973 -48.22 -6.94 -3.58
CA ILE A 973 -49.12 -6.03 -2.84
C ILE A 973 -48.32 -5.15 -1.87
N ARG A 974 -47.34 -5.73 -1.18
CA ARG A 974 -46.47 -4.99 -0.24
C ARG A 974 -45.60 -3.97 -0.95
N ILE A 975 -45.04 -4.32 -2.11
CA ILE A 975 -44.26 -3.39 -2.93
C ILE A 975 -45.12 -2.24 -3.42
N ASP A 976 -46.35 -2.52 -3.90
CA ASP A 976 -47.28 -1.49 -4.34
C ASP A 976 -47.65 -0.53 -3.22
N ALA A 977 -47.83 -1.04 -1.99
CA ALA A 977 -48.09 -0.22 -0.81
C ALA A 977 -46.89 0.68 -0.42
N VAL A 978 -45.65 0.27 -0.73
CA VAL A 978 -44.45 1.07 -0.49
C VAL A 978 -44.24 2.14 -1.56
N ILE A 979 -44.50 1.81 -2.84
CA ILE A 979 -44.37 2.76 -3.97
C ILE A 979 -45.48 3.82 -3.91
N ASP A 980 -46.68 3.45 -3.49
CA ASP A 980 -47.82 4.35 -3.16
C ASP A 980 -48.20 5.31 -4.31
N ASP A 981 -47.99 4.90 -5.56
CA ASP A 981 -48.38 5.64 -6.78
C ASP A 981 -48.46 4.71 -7.99
N ARG A 982 -49.67 4.24 -8.34
CA ARG A 982 -49.89 3.38 -9.51
C ARG A 982 -49.69 4.11 -10.85
N SER A 983 -49.66 5.44 -10.84
CA SER A 983 -49.41 6.23 -12.05
C SER A 983 -47.92 6.33 -12.40
N ASP A 984 -47.06 5.94 -11.44
CA ASP A 984 -45.61 5.96 -11.56
C ASP A 984 -45.18 5.23 -12.85
N PRO A 985 -44.31 5.84 -13.67
CA PRO A 985 -43.80 5.24 -14.89
C PRO A 985 -43.20 3.85 -14.73
N VAL A 986 -42.77 3.46 -13.51
CA VAL A 986 -42.21 2.14 -13.22
C VAL A 986 -43.23 1.00 -13.49
N TYR A 987 -44.53 1.29 -13.46
CA TYR A 987 -45.60 0.35 -13.79
C TYR A 987 -45.96 0.32 -15.28
N LYS A 988 -45.41 1.24 -16.08
CA LYS A 988 -45.66 1.35 -17.52
C LYS A 988 -44.49 0.75 -18.30
N GLY A 989 -44.74 0.31 -19.53
CA GLY A 989 -43.71 -0.31 -20.38
C GLY A 989 -43.42 -1.78 -20.04
N GLU A 990 -42.56 -2.40 -20.86
CA GLU A 990 -42.12 -3.78 -20.66
C GLU A 990 -41.16 -3.87 -19.46
N PRO A 991 -41.33 -4.86 -18.58
CA PRO A 991 -40.44 -5.04 -17.44
C PRO A 991 -39.05 -5.43 -17.92
N GLU A 992 -38.02 -4.74 -17.40
CA GLU A 992 -36.64 -5.04 -17.73
C GLU A 992 -36.22 -6.39 -17.11
N GLU A 993 -35.64 -7.28 -17.92
CA GLU A 993 -35.09 -8.55 -17.43
C GLU A 993 -33.90 -8.27 -16.49
N PRO A 994 -33.81 -8.94 -15.32
CA PRO A 994 -32.69 -8.76 -14.41
C PRO A 994 -31.37 -9.12 -15.10
N PRO A 995 -30.28 -8.37 -14.86
CA PRO A 995 -28.99 -8.69 -15.44
C PRO A 995 -28.51 -10.05 -14.91
N GLN A 996 -28.22 -10.98 -15.82
CA GLN A 996 -27.87 -12.35 -15.46
C GLN A 996 -26.55 -12.41 -14.69
N PRO A 997 -26.53 -12.96 -13.45
CA PRO A 997 -25.29 -13.32 -12.82
C PRO A 997 -24.63 -14.41 -13.66
N ARG A 998 -23.30 -14.33 -13.82
CA ARG A 998 -22.53 -15.44 -14.34
C ARG A 998 -22.51 -16.52 -13.26
N LEU A 999 -23.48 -17.44 -13.31
CA LEU A 999 -23.60 -18.57 -12.38
C LEU A 999 -22.64 -19.68 -12.75
#